data_AF-A0A7J3JBL7-F1
#
_entry.id   AF-A0A7J3JBL7-F1
#
_cell.length_a   1.000
_cell.length_b   1.000
_cell.length_c   1.000
_cell.angle_alpha   90.00
_cell.angle_beta   90.00
_cell.angle_gamma   90.00
#
_symmetry.space_group_name_H-M   'P 1'
#
loop_
_entity.id
_entity.type
_entity.pdbx_description
1 polymer ?
#
loop_
_entity_poly.entity_id
_entity_poly.type
_entity_poly.pdbx_seq_one_letter_code
_entity_poly.pdbx_strand_id
1 'polypeptide(L)'
;MEKEIMKIRQNFKQISISTAIIAIMLLSTVALNVPTASAADYPTYLFLTAQPNPIGVGQEANVVYWMDKAPPTASGPRGDRWQGWKMEITSPDGKTETKSLPDSDAAGSGILKFVPSQIGNYTFKITFPGQNITQSGVINWYKPSESATVQLTVQEEQVQPLPYNPLPTDYWSRPINAANHGWNVLAGNWLGGGSAGPHGPRCYDSNGNFNPYGTAPNAPHVMWTREIAFGGIVGEQTEDTNYFPGETYDRKFQPPIIMQGRLYYNQRLGVDRWQGLYCIDLQTGKELWFKNGTTITFGQLLNWQTPNVHGIIPHLWAVSGTTYKMYDAFTGDWILDVNNVPSGTMIFGENGEILIYTLTGSTNVLTLWNSSKALEATMSGDWYYRPVGPVNGTNGYEWNVTVPDMPGAQSILKIKDGVIYARATYTDGAPGTTKVGDVAYDISSNNIKKNDSGKYPTTISNMWGPVNRTFEGTLLNGFIDSNILPIFVKEQMVWYGINVRTGSVAWGPTKPYENAWGVYQPYADWQSANGILYAAGYDGMIHAYNITTGANIWNWYTASSGLETVYGHYVFKDSAMSICDGKLYAVNNEHSPSTPLYRGSKMYCIDAVTGENLWNISFWGLFPVLADGYAVSFNYYDGRVYCFGKGESETTITSSPKVSTLGSSVLIEGKVIDKAASANGAAAVSDESMASWMEYLYMQQPKPTDAEGVTVKLDVLDANGNYRNIGQVKTDLSGSYSYAWQPDIPGKYTIFASYAGSDAYASSSAQTAIQVDDVPPPSATPIAETAQPMTDTYVLSMGAAIIIAIAIVGAIVVLMLRKRP
;
A
#
# COMPACT_ATOMS: atom_id res chain seq x y z
N MET A 1 -69.55 -55.34 -46.11
CA MET A 1 -70.11 -53.98 -45.96
C MET A 1 -70.78 -53.76 -44.60
N GLU A 2 -71.56 -54.71 -44.05
CA GLU A 2 -72.10 -54.59 -42.67
C GLU A 2 -71.04 -54.67 -41.54
N LYS A 3 -69.93 -55.40 -41.74
CA LYS A 3 -68.86 -55.47 -40.74
C LYS A 3 -68.01 -54.20 -40.60
N GLU A 4 -67.99 -53.30 -41.59
CA GLU A 4 -67.29 -52.01 -41.48
C GLU A 4 -68.15 -50.90 -40.86
N ILE A 5 -69.46 -50.89 -41.12
CA ILE A 5 -70.39 -49.92 -40.50
C ILE A 5 -70.54 -50.16 -38.99
N MET A 6 -70.46 -51.41 -38.54
CA MET A 6 -70.54 -51.75 -37.11
C MET A 6 -69.27 -51.40 -36.33
N LYS A 7 -68.10 -51.42 -36.99
CA LYS A 7 -66.80 -51.00 -36.41
C LYS A 7 -66.70 -49.47 -36.26
N ILE A 8 -67.32 -48.71 -37.18
CA ILE A 8 -67.39 -47.24 -37.11
C ILE A 8 -68.34 -46.77 -35.98
N ARG A 9 -69.46 -47.47 -35.72
CA ARG A 9 -70.37 -47.14 -34.60
C ARG A 9 -69.82 -47.47 -33.21
N GLN A 10 -68.99 -48.50 -33.07
CA GLN A 10 -68.30 -48.80 -31.80
C GLN A 10 -67.21 -47.78 -31.47
N ASN A 11 -66.46 -47.30 -32.48
CA ASN A 11 -65.45 -46.25 -32.28
C ASN A 11 -66.05 -44.88 -31.92
N PHE A 12 -67.23 -44.51 -32.43
CA PHE A 12 -67.90 -43.27 -32.02
C PHE A 12 -68.43 -43.29 -30.58
N LYS A 13 -68.87 -44.45 -30.05
CA LYS A 13 -69.29 -44.60 -28.64
C LYS A 13 -68.09 -44.60 -27.69
N GLN A 14 -66.96 -45.21 -28.06
CA GLN A 14 -65.73 -45.14 -27.26
C GLN A 14 -65.08 -43.75 -27.30
N ILE A 15 -65.07 -43.05 -28.44
CA ILE A 15 -64.56 -41.67 -28.52
C ILE A 15 -65.47 -40.71 -27.74
N SER A 16 -66.79 -40.86 -27.76
CA SER A 16 -67.70 -39.97 -26.99
C SER A 16 -67.63 -40.19 -25.48
N ILE A 17 -67.42 -41.43 -25.02
CA ILE A 17 -67.27 -41.76 -23.59
C ILE A 17 -65.87 -41.38 -23.09
N SER A 18 -64.81 -41.57 -23.89
CA SER A 18 -63.46 -41.11 -23.54
C SER A 18 -63.33 -39.58 -23.58
N THR A 19 -64.02 -38.87 -24.47
CA THR A 19 -64.02 -37.39 -24.49
C THR A 19 -64.84 -36.80 -23.34
N ALA A 20 -65.92 -37.45 -22.91
CA ALA A 20 -66.69 -37.04 -21.72
C ALA A 20 -65.94 -37.35 -20.40
N ILE A 21 -65.23 -38.48 -20.31
CA ILE A 21 -64.40 -38.82 -19.14
C ILE A 21 -63.13 -37.96 -19.07
N ILE A 22 -62.50 -37.62 -20.21
CA ILE A 22 -61.36 -36.68 -20.24
C ILE A 22 -61.83 -35.24 -20.00
N ALA A 23 -63.02 -34.83 -20.44
CA ALA A 23 -63.58 -33.52 -20.08
C ALA A 23 -63.97 -33.43 -18.58
N ILE A 24 -64.46 -34.52 -17.96
CA ILE A 24 -64.75 -34.57 -16.51
C ILE A 24 -63.47 -34.71 -15.68
N MET A 25 -62.38 -35.32 -16.21
CA MET A 25 -61.06 -35.31 -15.57
C MET A 25 -60.30 -33.98 -15.76
N LEU A 26 -60.53 -33.25 -16.87
CA LEU A 26 -59.98 -31.90 -17.10
C LEU A 26 -60.77 -30.81 -16.33
N LEU A 27 -62.05 -31.04 -16.02
CA LEU A 27 -62.83 -30.14 -15.15
C LEU A 27 -62.67 -30.43 -13.65
N SER A 28 -62.07 -31.56 -13.24
CA SER A 28 -61.85 -31.91 -11.82
C SER A 28 -60.44 -31.65 -11.29
N THR A 29 -59.54 -31.09 -12.11
CA THR A 29 -58.27 -30.48 -11.64
C THR A 29 -58.27 -28.95 -11.73
N VAL A 30 -59.43 -28.36 -12.03
CA VAL A 30 -59.75 -26.96 -11.71
C VAL A 30 -60.72 -26.93 -10.53
N ALA A 31 -60.42 -27.71 -9.48
CA ALA A 31 -60.45 -27.09 -8.18
C ALA A 31 -59.26 -26.12 -8.20
N LEU A 32 -59.52 -24.88 -8.63
CA LEU A 32 -58.78 -23.74 -8.15
C LEU A 32 -58.92 -23.82 -6.62
N ASN A 33 -58.03 -24.56 -5.97
CA ASN A 33 -57.33 -23.98 -4.84
C ASN A 33 -56.38 -22.92 -5.42
N VAL A 34 -56.93 -21.93 -6.15
CA VAL A 34 -56.55 -20.57 -5.82
C VAL A 34 -56.96 -20.53 -4.36
N PRO A 35 -56.04 -20.51 -3.38
CA PRO A 35 -56.44 -19.92 -2.13
C PRO A 35 -57.08 -18.61 -2.59
N THR A 36 -58.38 -18.44 -2.38
CA THR A 36 -58.92 -17.10 -2.25
C THR A 36 -57.95 -16.52 -1.25
N ALA A 37 -57.03 -15.67 -1.74
CA ALA A 37 -56.05 -15.08 -0.88
C ALA A 37 -56.91 -14.14 -0.05
N SER A 38 -57.35 -14.70 1.06
CA SER A 38 -58.19 -14.04 2.03
C SER A 38 -57.23 -13.17 2.79
N ALA A 39 -57.66 -11.93 3.04
CA ALA A 39 -56.95 -11.05 3.94
C ALA A 39 -56.62 -11.84 5.21
N ALA A 40 -55.33 -12.03 5.47
CA ALA A 40 -54.85 -12.76 6.61
C ALA A 40 -54.45 -11.80 7.72
N ASP A 41 -54.79 -12.19 8.95
CA ASP A 41 -54.47 -11.50 10.18
C ASP A 41 -53.17 -12.08 10.76
N TYR A 42 -52.06 -11.36 10.63
CA TYR A 42 -50.78 -11.80 11.15
C TYR A 42 -50.53 -11.20 12.54
N PRO A 43 -50.34 -12.01 13.59
CA PRO A 43 -49.82 -11.50 14.85
C PRO A 43 -48.40 -10.98 14.65
N THR A 44 -48.03 -9.94 15.37
CA THR A 44 -46.70 -9.33 15.33
C THR A 44 -46.09 -9.31 16.73
N TYR A 45 -44.77 -9.47 16.81
CA TYR A 45 -44.05 -9.43 18.07
C TYR A 45 -42.84 -8.50 17.94
N LEU A 46 -42.80 -7.48 18.80
CA LEU A 46 -41.75 -6.46 18.80
C LEU A 46 -40.67 -6.77 19.82
N PHE A 47 -39.44 -6.60 19.39
CA PHE A 47 -38.24 -6.74 20.22
C PHE A 47 -37.46 -5.44 20.25
N LEU A 48 -36.71 -5.27 21.32
CA LEU A 48 -35.95 -4.07 21.64
C LEU A 48 -34.72 -4.46 22.47
N THR A 49 -33.62 -3.76 22.27
CA THR A 49 -32.43 -3.80 23.14
C THR A 49 -31.77 -2.42 23.18
N ALA A 50 -31.06 -2.13 24.26
CA ALA A 50 -30.24 -0.93 24.42
C ALA A 50 -28.83 -1.34 24.84
N GLN A 51 -27.82 -0.98 24.04
CA GLN A 51 -26.44 -1.43 24.19
C GLN A 51 -25.42 -0.32 23.85
N PRO A 52 -24.22 -0.32 24.43
CA PRO A 52 -23.80 -1.19 25.54
C PRO A 52 -24.56 -0.86 26.83
N ASN A 53 -24.66 -1.83 27.73
CA ASN A 53 -25.33 -1.66 29.03
C ASN A 53 -24.48 -2.34 30.11
N PRO A 54 -23.87 -1.60 31.06
CA PRO A 54 -24.04 -0.16 31.29
C PRO A 54 -23.38 0.74 30.22
N ILE A 55 -23.74 2.03 30.20
CA ILE A 55 -23.19 3.08 29.34
C ILE A 55 -22.77 4.30 30.18
N GLY A 56 -21.73 5.03 29.79
CA GLY A 56 -21.38 6.31 30.40
C GLY A 56 -22.32 7.45 30.01
N VAL A 57 -22.61 8.38 30.92
CA VAL A 57 -23.37 9.60 30.62
C VAL A 57 -22.71 10.39 29.49
N GLY A 58 -23.50 10.87 28.53
CA GLY A 58 -22.99 11.56 27.34
C GLY A 58 -22.44 10.66 26.22
N GLN A 59 -22.40 9.33 26.39
CA GLN A 59 -22.02 8.41 25.32
C GLN A 59 -23.22 7.96 24.48
N GLU A 60 -23.02 7.74 23.18
CA GLU A 60 -24.07 7.25 22.29
C GLU A 60 -24.32 5.74 22.50
N ALA A 61 -25.53 5.41 22.96
CA ALA A 61 -26.05 4.05 22.99
C ALA A 61 -26.85 3.73 21.72
N ASN A 62 -26.77 2.48 21.26
CA ASN A 62 -27.62 1.95 20.21
C ASN A 62 -28.87 1.33 20.83
N VAL A 63 -30.03 1.89 20.51
CA VAL A 63 -31.32 1.30 20.84
C VAL A 63 -31.87 0.63 19.58
N VAL A 64 -31.68 -0.68 19.49
CA VAL A 64 -32.03 -1.49 18.31
C VAL A 64 -33.38 -2.15 18.54
N TYR A 65 -34.27 -2.03 17.57
CA TYR A 65 -35.62 -2.56 17.62
C TYR A 65 -35.96 -3.29 16.33
N TRP A 66 -36.75 -4.37 16.42
CA TRP A 66 -37.13 -5.15 15.25
C TRP A 66 -38.42 -5.92 15.45
N MET A 67 -39.08 -6.22 14.34
CA MET A 67 -40.24 -7.11 14.31
C MET A 67 -39.80 -8.56 14.11
N ASP A 68 -40.57 -9.52 14.61
CA ASP A 68 -40.38 -10.94 14.33
C ASP A 68 -40.49 -11.31 12.84
N LYS A 69 -41.03 -10.41 12.01
CA LYS A 69 -41.22 -10.57 10.57
C LYS A 69 -40.66 -9.38 9.81
N ALA A 70 -39.90 -9.67 8.76
CA ALA A 70 -39.58 -8.66 7.75
C ALA A 70 -40.86 -8.21 7.01
N PRO A 71 -40.92 -6.96 6.49
CA PRO A 71 -42.01 -6.55 5.62
C PRO A 71 -42.06 -7.49 4.41
N PRO A 72 -43.22 -8.09 4.11
CA PRO A 72 -43.29 -9.25 3.22
C PRO A 72 -43.01 -8.93 1.74
N THR A 73 -43.11 -7.66 1.36
CA THR A 73 -42.78 -7.18 0.00
C THR A 73 -41.41 -6.49 -0.07
N ALA A 74 -40.70 -6.37 1.06
CA ALA A 74 -39.42 -5.69 1.08
C ALA A 74 -38.37 -6.44 0.27
N SER A 75 -37.66 -5.73 -0.60
CA SER A 75 -36.54 -6.28 -1.38
C SER A 75 -35.51 -5.20 -1.65
N GLY A 76 -34.34 -5.29 -1.01
CA GLY A 76 -33.31 -4.26 -1.06
C GLY A 76 -33.92 -2.88 -0.71
N PRO A 77 -33.74 -1.84 -1.54
CA PRO A 77 -34.33 -0.51 -1.31
C PRO A 77 -35.82 -0.40 -1.68
N ARG A 78 -36.46 -1.47 -2.17
CA ARG A 78 -37.84 -1.45 -2.71
C ARG A 78 -38.85 -2.15 -1.80
N GLY A 79 -40.13 -1.93 -2.09
CA GLY A 79 -41.27 -2.55 -1.39
C GLY A 79 -41.60 -1.87 -0.06
N ASP A 80 -42.65 -2.35 0.60
CA ASP A 80 -43.13 -1.78 1.86
C ASP A 80 -42.07 -1.81 2.98
N ARG A 81 -42.23 -0.90 3.94
CA ARG A 81 -41.55 -0.88 5.24
C ARG A 81 -42.56 -0.88 6.36
N TRP A 82 -42.14 -1.30 7.54
CA TRP A 82 -42.97 -1.09 8.71
C TRP A 82 -42.89 0.37 9.14
N GLN A 83 -44.04 1.00 9.34
CA GLN A 83 -44.15 2.44 9.57
C GLN A 83 -44.90 2.78 10.85
N GLY A 84 -44.67 4.01 11.34
CA GLY A 84 -45.45 4.60 12.43
C GLY A 84 -45.11 4.06 13.83
N TRP A 85 -43.91 3.47 14.00
CA TRP A 85 -43.47 2.93 15.28
C TRP A 85 -43.15 4.11 16.20
N LYS A 86 -43.44 3.95 17.50
CA LYS A 86 -43.16 4.97 18.52
C LYS A 86 -42.35 4.37 19.64
N MET A 87 -41.35 5.10 20.10
CA MET A 87 -40.54 4.75 21.26
C MET A 87 -40.86 5.67 22.43
N GLU A 88 -41.27 5.07 23.54
CA GLU A 88 -41.36 5.73 24.83
C GLU A 88 -40.02 5.60 25.55
N ILE A 89 -39.46 6.72 26.00
CA ILE A 89 -38.20 6.81 26.73
C ILE A 89 -38.49 7.50 28.05
N THR A 90 -38.32 6.80 29.17
CA THR A 90 -38.46 7.38 30.51
C THR A 90 -37.08 7.55 31.11
N SER A 91 -36.77 8.79 31.50
CA SER A 91 -35.51 9.19 32.12
C SER A 91 -35.48 8.91 33.63
N PRO A 92 -34.31 8.93 34.28
CA PRO A 92 -34.17 8.60 35.70
C PRO A 92 -35.00 9.48 36.64
N ASP A 93 -35.33 10.72 36.26
CA ASP A 93 -36.18 11.62 37.02
C ASP A 93 -37.70 11.34 36.86
N GLY A 94 -38.05 10.32 36.08
CA GLY A 94 -39.42 9.89 35.82
C GLY A 94 -40.10 10.62 34.66
N LYS A 95 -39.41 11.54 33.95
CA LYS A 95 -39.97 12.17 32.75
C LYS A 95 -39.95 11.21 31.57
N THR A 96 -41.09 11.10 30.92
CA THR A 96 -41.29 10.27 29.73
C THR A 96 -41.42 11.13 28.47
N GLU A 97 -40.69 10.75 27.43
CA GLU A 97 -40.78 11.31 26.08
C GLU A 97 -41.23 10.21 25.10
N THR A 98 -42.11 10.54 24.16
CA THR A 98 -42.48 9.65 23.05
C THR A 98 -41.90 10.17 21.75
N LYS A 99 -41.06 9.37 21.10
CA LYS A 99 -40.46 9.67 19.79
C LYS A 99 -41.11 8.84 18.69
N SER A 100 -41.50 9.49 17.60
CA SER A 100 -41.80 8.80 16.35
C SER A 100 -40.49 8.30 15.72
N LEU A 101 -40.48 7.06 15.27
CA LEU A 101 -39.32 6.44 14.67
C LEU A 101 -39.41 6.45 13.14
N PRO A 102 -38.26 6.42 12.43
CA PRO A 102 -38.24 6.19 10.99
C PRO A 102 -38.85 4.84 10.63
N ASP A 103 -39.23 4.71 9.36
CA ASP A 103 -39.60 3.44 8.74
C ASP A 103 -38.50 2.39 8.94
N SER A 104 -38.89 1.12 9.08
CA SER A 104 -37.94 0.02 9.23
C SER A 104 -37.02 -0.11 8.00
N ASP A 105 -35.92 -0.85 8.16
CA ASP A 105 -35.19 -1.42 7.03
C ASP A 105 -35.97 -2.57 6.36
N ALA A 106 -35.37 -3.17 5.33
CA ALA A 106 -35.95 -4.29 4.61
C ALA A 106 -36.03 -5.60 5.43
N ALA A 107 -35.25 -5.72 6.51
CA ALA A 107 -35.31 -6.85 7.44
C ALA A 107 -36.39 -6.64 8.53
N GLY A 108 -36.99 -5.45 8.60
CA GLY A 108 -37.99 -5.11 9.62
C GLY A 108 -37.38 -4.60 10.92
N SER A 109 -36.19 -4.00 10.86
CA SER A 109 -35.46 -3.47 12.00
C SER A 109 -35.22 -1.95 11.91
N GLY A 110 -34.81 -1.34 13.01
CA GLY A 110 -34.35 0.05 13.05
C GLY A 110 -33.45 0.30 14.25
N ILE A 111 -32.73 1.42 14.20
CA ILE A 111 -31.78 1.82 15.24
C ILE A 111 -32.03 3.29 15.60
N LEU A 112 -32.21 3.55 16.89
CA LEU A 112 -32.15 4.90 17.45
C LEU A 112 -30.80 5.09 18.14
N LYS A 113 -30.08 6.15 17.75
CA LYS A 113 -28.90 6.63 18.47
C LYS A 113 -29.35 7.50 19.64
N PHE A 114 -29.03 7.10 20.86
CA PHE A 114 -29.48 7.77 22.07
C PHE A 114 -28.29 8.19 22.94
N VAL A 115 -28.21 9.47 23.28
CA VAL A 115 -27.19 10.01 24.19
C VAL A 115 -27.86 10.37 25.52
N PRO A 116 -27.62 9.60 26.62
CA PRO A 116 -28.21 9.89 27.91
C PRO A 116 -27.57 11.14 28.53
N SER A 117 -28.39 12.02 29.09
CA SER A 117 -27.95 13.27 29.72
C SER A 117 -27.87 13.21 31.24
N GLN A 118 -28.35 12.13 31.86
CA GLN A 118 -28.40 11.94 33.32
C GLN A 118 -27.88 10.55 33.70
N ILE A 119 -27.30 10.44 34.89
CA ILE A 119 -26.93 9.15 35.49
C ILE A 119 -28.19 8.50 36.06
N GLY A 120 -28.28 7.16 35.95
CA GLY A 120 -29.40 6.37 36.44
C GLY A 120 -30.01 5.49 35.34
N ASN A 121 -31.21 4.98 35.61
CA ASN A 121 -31.87 4.02 34.74
C ASN A 121 -32.81 4.72 33.77
N TYR A 122 -32.52 4.61 32.47
CA TYR A 122 -33.49 4.93 31.42
C TYR A 122 -34.27 3.67 31.06
N THR A 123 -35.56 3.80 30.78
CA THR A 123 -36.37 2.69 30.25
C THR A 123 -36.94 3.00 28.88
N PHE A 124 -36.90 2.02 27.99
CA PHE A 124 -37.36 2.12 26.62
C PHE A 124 -38.49 1.12 26.37
N LYS A 125 -39.54 1.54 25.69
CA LYS A 125 -40.62 0.68 25.19
C LYS A 125 -41.00 1.10 23.78
N ILE A 126 -41.17 0.15 22.87
CA ILE A 126 -41.57 0.45 21.49
C ILE A 126 -42.96 -0.12 21.19
N THR A 127 -43.75 0.63 20.44
CA THR A 127 -45.10 0.23 19.99
C THR A 127 -45.22 0.31 18.47
N PHE A 128 -45.81 -0.71 17.86
CA PHE A 128 -46.18 -0.76 16.46
C PHE A 128 -47.71 -0.66 16.34
N PRO A 129 -48.26 0.29 15.56
CA PRO A 129 -49.70 0.52 15.47
C PRO A 129 -50.46 -0.52 14.63
N GLY A 130 -49.78 -1.48 14.02
CA GLY A 130 -50.36 -2.37 13.02
C GLY A 130 -50.37 -1.74 11.62
N GLN A 131 -50.30 -2.56 10.57
CA GLN A 131 -50.23 -2.09 9.19
C GLN A 131 -50.88 -3.05 8.19
N ASN A 132 -51.58 -2.49 7.19
CA ASN A 132 -52.08 -3.24 6.05
C ASN A 132 -50.99 -3.31 4.97
N ILE A 133 -50.67 -4.52 4.50
CA ILE A 133 -49.66 -4.74 3.46
C ILE A 133 -50.28 -5.51 2.30
N THR A 134 -50.07 -5.04 1.07
CA THR A 134 -50.63 -5.69 -0.12
C THR A 134 -49.65 -6.68 -0.72
N GLN A 135 -49.95 -7.98 -0.64
CA GLN A 135 -49.15 -9.05 -1.23
C GLN A 135 -49.93 -9.71 -2.36
N SER A 136 -49.39 -9.69 -3.58
CA SER A 136 -50.02 -10.31 -4.76
C SER A 136 -51.48 -9.90 -4.96
N GLY A 137 -51.81 -8.63 -4.69
CA GLY A 137 -53.17 -8.08 -4.80
C GLY A 137 -54.08 -8.27 -3.58
N VAL A 138 -53.56 -8.84 -2.48
CA VAL A 138 -54.33 -9.11 -1.25
C VAL A 138 -53.82 -8.28 -0.09
N ILE A 139 -54.72 -7.56 0.57
CA ILE A 139 -54.41 -6.72 1.72
C ILE A 139 -54.41 -7.60 2.97
N ASN A 140 -53.24 -7.82 3.54
CA ASN A 140 -53.04 -8.54 4.79
C ASN A 140 -52.87 -7.57 5.95
N TRP A 141 -53.49 -7.87 7.09
CA TRP A 141 -53.39 -7.04 8.30
C TRP A 141 -52.34 -7.60 9.25
N TYR A 142 -51.31 -6.80 9.53
CA TYR A 142 -50.31 -7.08 10.56
C TYR A 142 -50.73 -6.35 11.83
N LYS A 143 -51.04 -7.11 12.88
CA LYS A 143 -51.65 -6.58 14.11
C LYS A 143 -50.72 -5.60 14.84
N PRO A 144 -51.27 -4.68 15.65
CA PRO A 144 -50.47 -3.87 16.56
C PRO A 144 -49.77 -4.74 17.60
N SER A 145 -48.62 -4.28 18.09
CA SER A 145 -47.89 -4.94 19.18
C SER A 145 -47.05 -3.94 19.96
N GLU A 146 -46.55 -4.37 21.12
CA GLU A 146 -45.63 -3.61 21.95
C GLU A 146 -44.50 -4.51 22.44
N SER A 147 -43.31 -3.93 22.67
CA SER A 147 -42.18 -4.66 23.24
C SER A 147 -42.29 -4.77 24.76
N ALA A 148 -41.48 -5.67 25.33
CA ALA A 148 -41.09 -5.56 26.73
C ALA A 148 -40.38 -4.21 26.98
N THR A 149 -40.42 -3.74 28.23
CA THR A 149 -39.62 -2.60 28.66
C THR A 149 -38.17 -3.01 28.86
N VAL A 150 -37.23 -2.29 28.23
CA VAL A 150 -35.79 -2.52 28.34
C VAL A 150 -35.17 -1.39 29.15
N GLN A 151 -34.30 -1.73 30.10
CA GLN A 151 -33.56 -0.76 30.89
C GLN A 151 -32.14 -0.57 30.35
N LEU A 152 -31.68 0.68 30.33
CA LEU A 152 -30.29 1.06 30.11
C LEU A 152 -29.76 1.70 31.39
N THR A 153 -28.73 1.10 31.98
CA THR A 153 -28.06 1.63 33.16
C THR A 153 -27.01 2.65 32.72
N VAL A 154 -27.19 3.91 33.10
CA VAL A 154 -26.25 5.00 32.80
C VAL A 154 -25.41 5.28 34.05
N GLN A 155 -24.10 5.29 33.88
CA GLN A 155 -23.10 5.50 34.93
C GLN A 155 -22.20 6.71 34.62
N GLU A 156 -21.41 7.15 35.60
CA GLU A 156 -20.42 8.22 35.42
C GLU A 156 -19.25 7.74 34.52
N GLU A 157 -18.76 6.53 34.79
CA GLU A 157 -17.61 5.96 34.08
C GLU A 157 -17.95 5.65 32.62
N GLN A 158 -17.15 6.22 31.72
CA GLN A 158 -17.29 6.00 30.29
C GLN A 158 -16.91 4.57 29.92
N VAL A 159 -17.73 3.90 29.12
CA VAL A 159 -17.40 2.61 28.51
C VAL A 159 -16.21 2.83 27.58
N GLN A 160 -15.13 2.08 27.82
CA GLN A 160 -13.91 2.18 27.04
C GLN A 160 -14.02 1.35 25.76
N PRO A 161 -13.63 1.89 24.58
CA PRO A 161 -13.47 1.08 23.39
C PRO A 161 -12.33 0.08 23.59
N LEU A 162 -12.32 -1.00 22.80
CA LEU A 162 -11.15 -1.87 22.73
C LEU A 162 -9.94 -1.03 22.24
N PRO A 163 -8.78 -1.14 22.89
CA PRO A 163 -7.60 -0.39 22.49
C PRO A 163 -7.16 -0.83 21.09
N TYR A 164 -6.63 0.11 20.31
CA TYR A 164 -5.98 -0.23 19.05
C TYR A 164 -4.65 -0.91 19.32
N ASN A 165 -4.34 -1.95 18.53
CA ASN A 165 -3.00 -2.53 18.52
C ASN A 165 -2.01 -1.44 18.07
N PRO A 166 -0.89 -1.25 18.78
CA PRO A 166 0.12 -0.28 18.37
C PRO A 166 0.68 -0.64 16.99
N LEU A 167 1.25 0.34 16.29
CA LEU A 167 1.99 0.08 15.05
C LEU A 167 3.14 -0.91 15.31
N PRO A 168 3.49 -1.77 14.35
CA PRO A 168 4.55 -2.75 14.53
C PRO A 168 5.89 -2.03 14.71
N THR A 169 6.65 -2.45 15.72
CA THR A 169 8.06 -2.08 15.89
C THR A 169 9.00 -3.04 15.17
N ASP A 170 8.55 -4.30 15.02
CA ASP A 170 9.24 -5.34 14.27
C ASP A 170 8.94 -5.24 12.77
N TYR A 171 9.64 -6.05 11.99
CA TYR A 171 9.39 -6.18 10.56
C TYR A 171 7.96 -6.68 10.28
N TRP A 172 7.30 -6.10 9.28
CA TRP A 172 5.90 -6.40 8.93
C TRP A 172 5.75 -6.67 7.44
N SER A 173 4.67 -7.34 7.06
CA SER A 173 4.34 -7.65 5.67
C SER A 173 2.82 -7.60 5.42
N ARG A 174 2.42 -7.61 4.14
CA ARG A 174 1.02 -7.74 3.72
C ARG A 174 0.58 -9.22 3.78
N PRO A 175 -0.71 -9.54 4.03
CA PRO A 175 -1.80 -8.62 4.38
C PRO A 175 -1.69 -8.11 5.82
N ILE A 176 -2.09 -6.85 6.03
CA ILE A 176 -2.37 -6.33 7.38
C ILE A 176 -3.67 -6.96 7.87
N ASN A 177 -3.64 -7.56 9.06
CA ASN A 177 -4.83 -8.16 9.68
C ASN A 177 -5.89 -7.08 9.94
N ALA A 178 -7.14 -7.34 9.56
CA ALA A 178 -8.24 -6.36 9.69
C ALA A 178 -8.52 -5.93 11.14
N ALA A 179 -8.12 -6.71 12.15
CA ALA A 179 -8.22 -6.32 13.56
C ALA A 179 -7.20 -5.24 13.98
N ASN A 180 -6.14 -5.00 13.18
CA ASN A 180 -5.13 -3.98 13.45
C ASN A 180 -5.60 -2.61 12.97
N HIS A 181 -6.65 -2.10 13.60
CA HIS A 181 -7.21 -0.78 13.29
C HIS A 181 -6.13 0.31 13.47
N GLY A 182 -6.10 1.30 12.57
CA GLY A 182 -5.11 2.38 12.58
C GLY A 182 -3.81 2.07 11.81
N TRP A 183 -3.55 0.80 11.45
CA TRP A 183 -2.37 0.44 10.64
C TRP A 183 -2.47 0.86 9.16
N ASN A 184 -3.59 1.47 8.75
CA ASN A 184 -3.78 1.98 7.39
C ASN A 184 -2.73 3.04 7.01
N VAL A 185 -2.08 3.70 7.97
CA VAL A 185 -0.99 4.66 7.72
C VAL A 185 0.25 4.01 7.09
N LEU A 186 0.43 2.69 7.23
CA LEU A 186 1.50 1.94 6.59
C LEU A 186 1.16 1.56 5.14
N ALA A 187 -0.13 1.57 4.80
CA ALA A 187 -0.67 0.98 3.58
C ALA A 187 -0.74 2.01 2.44
N GLY A 188 0.29 2.06 1.59
CA GLY A 188 0.30 2.86 0.37
C GLY A 188 -0.15 2.05 -0.86
N ASN A 189 -0.62 2.71 -1.91
CA ASN A 189 -0.91 2.08 -3.20
C ASN A 189 -0.52 3.01 -4.34
N TRP A 190 -0.11 2.46 -5.49
CA TRP A 190 0.14 3.21 -6.72
C TRP A 190 -0.73 2.66 -7.84
N LEU A 191 -1.85 3.30 -8.12
CA LEU A 191 -2.84 2.78 -9.08
C LEU A 191 -2.56 3.18 -10.53
N GLY A 192 -1.67 4.15 -10.77
CA GLY A 192 -1.37 4.65 -12.10
C GLY A 192 -2.56 5.38 -12.75
N GLY A 193 -3.35 6.13 -11.96
CA GLY A 193 -4.55 6.82 -12.47
C GLY A 193 -4.22 7.91 -13.48
N GLY A 194 -3.08 8.58 -13.32
CA GLY A 194 -2.63 9.65 -14.22
C GLY A 194 -2.17 9.12 -15.57
N SER A 195 -2.52 9.84 -16.65
CA SER A 195 -1.95 9.53 -17.96
C SER A 195 -0.44 9.75 -17.92
N ALA A 196 0.31 8.72 -18.27
CA ALA A 196 1.67 8.89 -18.75
C ALA A 196 1.64 9.83 -19.96
N GLY A 197 2.49 10.86 -19.97
CA GLY A 197 2.88 11.47 -21.23
C GLY A 197 3.59 10.44 -22.14
N PRO A 198 3.96 10.82 -23.38
CA PRO A 198 4.77 9.95 -24.24
C PRO A 198 6.14 9.60 -23.64
N HIS A 199 6.55 10.20 -22.51
CA HIS A 199 7.93 10.13 -21.99
C HIS A 199 8.18 9.50 -20.59
N GLY A 200 7.19 9.18 -19.72
CA GLY A 200 7.42 8.27 -18.58
C GLY A 200 6.24 7.43 -18.07
N PRO A 201 6.39 6.61 -17.01
CA PRO A 201 5.36 5.67 -16.52
C PRO A 201 4.07 6.40 -16.12
N ARG A 202 2.99 5.65 -15.89
CA ARG A 202 1.73 6.29 -15.51
C ARG A 202 1.88 6.96 -14.15
N CYS A 203 1.47 8.22 -14.11
CA CYS A 203 1.54 9.05 -12.91
C CYS A 203 0.59 8.53 -11.83
N TYR A 204 0.83 8.93 -10.58
CA TYR A 204 -0.04 8.57 -9.46
C TYR A 204 -1.50 8.93 -9.78
N ASP A 205 -1.73 10.20 -10.15
CA ASP A 205 -3.02 10.71 -10.59
C ASP A 205 -2.88 11.79 -11.69
N SER A 206 -3.99 12.44 -12.06
CA SER A 206 -4.01 13.50 -13.06
C SER A 206 -3.25 14.79 -12.67
N ASN A 207 -2.82 14.88 -11.40
CA ASN A 207 -2.06 15.98 -10.80
C ASN A 207 -0.63 15.59 -10.39
N GLY A 208 -0.09 14.50 -10.94
CA GLY A 208 1.35 14.21 -10.87
C GLY A 208 1.69 12.92 -10.13
N ASN A 209 2.89 12.87 -9.57
CA ASN A 209 3.57 11.73 -8.97
C ASN A 209 3.71 11.86 -7.45
N PHE A 210 2.70 12.44 -6.81
CA PHE A 210 2.64 12.57 -5.36
C PHE A 210 1.70 11.51 -4.78
N ASN A 211 2.25 10.59 -3.99
CA ASN A 211 1.45 9.68 -3.17
C ASN A 211 1.35 10.24 -1.74
N PRO A 212 0.17 10.72 -1.29
CA PRO A 212 -0.02 11.25 0.06
C PRO A 212 -0.16 10.16 1.14
N TYR A 213 -0.12 8.87 0.77
CA TYR A 213 -0.39 7.75 1.68
C TYR A 213 0.76 6.75 1.76
N GLY A 214 1.03 6.27 2.97
CA GLY A 214 2.08 5.29 3.25
C GLY A 214 3.44 5.92 3.51
N THR A 215 4.43 5.06 3.66
CA THR A 215 5.83 5.43 3.88
C THR A 215 6.67 5.24 2.60
N ALA A 216 7.90 5.74 2.61
CA ALA A 216 8.90 5.52 1.56
C ALA A 216 10.28 5.17 2.16
N PRO A 217 11.20 4.53 1.40
CA PRO A 217 12.49 4.08 1.93
C PRO A 217 13.38 5.20 2.50
N ASN A 218 13.85 5.03 3.74
CA ASN A 218 14.82 5.93 4.38
C ASN A 218 16.28 5.63 4.00
N ALA A 219 16.56 4.47 3.38
CA ALA A 219 17.91 4.07 2.94
C ALA A 219 17.86 3.39 1.56
N PRO A 220 18.96 3.38 0.78
CA PRO A 220 19.03 2.77 -0.55
C PRO A 220 19.22 1.25 -0.50
N HIS A 221 18.59 0.58 0.46
CA HIS A 221 18.69 -0.87 0.64
C HIS A 221 17.89 -1.61 -0.44
N VAL A 222 18.59 -2.44 -1.24
CA VAL A 222 17.99 -3.18 -2.36
C VAL A 222 17.39 -4.47 -1.87
N MET A 223 16.06 -4.55 -1.90
CA MET A 223 15.30 -5.72 -1.47
C MET A 223 15.38 -6.86 -2.49
N TRP A 224 15.27 -6.50 -3.76
CA TRP A 224 15.45 -7.41 -4.89
C TRP A 224 15.69 -6.65 -6.20
N THR A 225 16.27 -7.37 -7.16
CA THR A 225 16.37 -6.94 -8.56
C THR A 225 15.78 -7.98 -9.51
N ARG A 226 15.25 -7.55 -10.66
CA ARG A 226 14.70 -8.44 -11.68
C ARG A 226 15.05 -7.96 -13.08
N GLU A 227 15.76 -8.79 -13.84
CA GLU A 227 16.04 -8.55 -15.26
C GLU A 227 14.76 -8.70 -16.10
N ILE A 228 14.47 -7.68 -16.90
CA ILE A 228 13.30 -7.68 -17.80
C ILE A 228 13.65 -7.27 -19.24
N ALA A 229 14.87 -6.78 -19.46
CA ALA A 229 15.43 -6.45 -20.76
C ALA A 229 16.95 -6.58 -20.69
N PHE A 230 17.61 -6.72 -21.84
CA PHE A 230 19.07 -6.63 -21.89
C PHE A 230 19.53 -5.23 -21.47
N GLY A 231 20.58 -5.18 -20.66
CA GLY A 231 21.26 -3.97 -20.23
C GLY A 231 22.75 -4.25 -20.01
N GLY A 232 23.50 -3.24 -19.61
CA GLY A 232 24.95 -3.33 -19.43
C GLY A 232 25.74 -3.14 -20.72
N ILE A 233 27.06 -3.32 -20.61
CA ILE A 233 28.01 -3.26 -21.73
C ILE A 233 27.93 -4.55 -22.55
N VAL A 234 27.95 -4.41 -23.88
CA VAL A 234 27.69 -5.52 -24.81
C VAL A 234 28.90 -6.45 -24.91
N GLY A 235 30.09 -5.91 -25.20
CA GLY A 235 31.31 -6.69 -25.37
C GLY A 235 32.33 -5.99 -26.27
N GLU A 236 33.58 -6.48 -26.25
CA GLU A 236 34.73 -5.86 -26.92
C GLU A 236 34.51 -5.58 -28.42
N GLN A 237 33.74 -6.43 -29.13
CA GLN A 237 33.51 -6.29 -30.56
C GLN A 237 32.69 -5.04 -30.94
N THR A 238 32.01 -4.46 -29.95
CA THR A 238 31.19 -3.25 -30.09
C THR A 238 31.80 -2.05 -29.36
N GLU A 239 33.08 -2.15 -28.98
CA GLU A 239 33.77 -1.20 -28.12
C GLU A 239 33.02 -1.04 -26.77
N ASP A 240 33.12 0.13 -26.14
CA ASP A 240 32.50 0.42 -24.85
C ASP A 240 31.04 0.87 -25.01
N THR A 241 30.22 0.11 -25.74
CA THR A 241 28.79 0.45 -25.92
C THR A 241 27.87 -0.39 -25.04
N ASN A 242 26.71 0.17 -24.69
CA ASN A 242 25.68 -0.52 -23.90
C ASN A 242 24.49 -0.99 -24.75
N TYR A 243 23.74 -1.95 -24.21
CA TYR A 243 22.44 -2.33 -24.78
C TYR A 243 21.46 -1.15 -24.76
N PHE A 244 20.64 -1.04 -25.80
CA PHE A 244 19.65 0.03 -25.93
C PHE A 244 18.66 0.03 -24.75
N PRO A 245 18.58 1.13 -23.96
CA PRO A 245 17.79 1.15 -22.72
C PRO A 245 16.27 1.29 -22.94
N GLY A 246 15.84 1.71 -24.13
CA GLY A 246 14.43 1.83 -24.47
C GLY A 246 13.69 3.02 -23.83
N GLU A 247 14.39 4.04 -23.32
CA GLU A 247 13.78 5.16 -22.60
C GLU A 247 12.61 5.81 -23.36
N THR A 248 12.92 6.44 -24.49
CA THR A 248 11.94 7.22 -25.25
C THR A 248 11.32 6.33 -26.33
N TYR A 249 9.99 6.19 -26.28
CA TYR A 249 9.16 5.42 -27.22
C TYR A 249 9.27 3.88 -27.17
N ASP A 250 10.23 3.29 -26.44
CA ASP A 250 10.42 1.83 -26.36
C ASP A 250 10.50 1.26 -24.93
N ARG A 251 9.66 1.78 -24.03
CA ARG A 251 9.75 1.46 -22.60
C ARG A 251 9.62 -0.03 -22.32
N LYS A 252 10.42 -0.49 -21.35
CA LYS A 252 10.47 -1.89 -20.91
C LYS A 252 9.64 -2.18 -19.66
N PHE A 253 9.44 -1.17 -18.79
CA PHE A 253 8.69 -1.30 -17.53
C PHE A 253 7.47 -0.36 -17.52
N GLN A 254 6.28 -0.87 -17.87
CA GLN A 254 5.05 -0.08 -17.89
C GLN A 254 3.77 -0.92 -17.90
N PRO A 255 2.66 -0.43 -17.30
CA PRO A 255 2.62 0.51 -16.20
C PRO A 255 2.99 -0.23 -14.90
N PRO A 256 3.83 0.35 -14.03
CA PRO A 256 3.95 -0.15 -12.66
C PRO A 256 2.69 0.19 -11.86
N ILE A 257 2.07 -0.81 -11.24
CA ILE A 257 0.94 -0.64 -10.33
C ILE A 257 1.26 -1.39 -9.04
N ILE A 258 1.08 -0.74 -7.89
CA ILE A 258 1.24 -1.35 -6.58
C ILE A 258 -0.11 -1.38 -5.86
N MET A 259 -0.56 -2.56 -5.49
CA MET A 259 -1.74 -2.75 -4.65
C MET A 259 -1.52 -3.92 -3.68
N GLN A 260 -1.75 -3.69 -2.39
CA GLN A 260 -1.73 -4.74 -1.36
C GLN A 260 -0.42 -5.57 -1.34
N GLY A 261 0.76 -4.93 -1.48
CA GLY A 261 2.04 -5.65 -1.53
C GLY A 261 2.28 -6.44 -2.81
N ARG A 262 1.54 -6.16 -3.88
CA ARG A 262 1.73 -6.76 -5.22
C ARG A 262 2.12 -5.69 -6.22
N LEU A 263 3.12 -6.00 -7.05
CA LEU A 263 3.53 -5.17 -8.19
C LEU A 263 3.03 -5.82 -9.49
N TYR A 264 2.34 -5.03 -10.30
CA TYR A 264 1.88 -5.40 -11.63
C TYR A 264 2.60 -4.58 -12.70
N TYR A 265 2.99 -5.21 -13.79
CA TYR A 265 3.53 -4.52 -14.97
C TYR A 265 3.42 -5.40 -16.21
N ASN A 266 3.34 -4.76 -17.40
CA ASN A 266 3.29 -5.51 -18.64
C ASN A 266 4.68 -5.93 -19.08
N GLN A 267 4.76 -7.12 -19.68
CA GLN A 267 5.94 -7.60 -20.38
C GLN A 267 5.93 -7.08 -21.83
N ARG A 268 7.09 -6.61 -22.29
CA ARG A 268 7.35 -6.33 -23.70
C ARG A 268 8.44 -7.26 -24.24
N LEU A 269 8.11 -8.04 -25.26
CA LEU A 269 9.07 -8.88 -25.99
C LEU A 269 9.08 -8.47 -27.46
N GLY A 270 10.28 -8.24 -28.02
CA GLY A 270 10.45 -7.79 -29.40
C GLY A 270 10.03 -6.33 -29.64
N VAL A 271 9.72 -6.01 -30.90
CA VAL A 271 9.67 -4.60 -31.37
C VAL A 271 8.33 -3.89 -31.16
N ASP A 272 7.19 -4.58 -31.14
CA ASP A 272 5.90 -3.89 -31.39
C ASP A 272 4.78 -4.11 -30.34
N ARG A 273 4.84 -5.12 -29.47
CA ARG A 273 3.68 -5.45 -28.61
C ARG A 273 4.05 -5.77 -27.17
N TRP A 274 3.28 -5.18 -26.26
CA TRP A 274 3.08 -5.69 -24.90
C TRP A 274 2.36 -7.03 -25.01
N GLN A 275 2.91 -8.07 -24.38
CA GLN A 275 2.51 -9.45 -24.64
C GLN A 275 2.08 -10.22 -23.41
N GLY A 276 2.29 -9.68 -22.22
CA GLY A 276 1.86 -10.36 -21.00
C GLY A 276 1.82 -9.43 -19.81
N LEU A 277 1.29 -9.94 -18.71
CA LEU A 277 1.13 -9.23 -17.45
C LEU A 277 1.79 -10.05 -16.34
N TYR A 278 2.77 -9.46 -15.67
CA TYR A 278 3.33 -9.99 -14.44
C TYR A 278 2.56 -9.47 -13.23
N CYS A 279 2.38 -10.34 -12.24
CA CYS A 279 2.11 -9.98 -10.85
C CYS A 279 3.19 -10.63 -9.99
N ILE A 280 3.92 -9.80 -9.27
CA ILE A 280 4.99 -10.23 -8.38
C ILE A 280 4.76 -9.70 -6.98
N ASP A 281 5.29 -10.40 -5.99
CA ASP A 281 5.33 -9.95 -4.60
C ASP A 281 6.26 -8.74 -4.49
N LEU A 282 5.74 -7.61 -3.99
CA LEU A 282 6.47 -6.34 -3.93
C LEU A 282 7.70 -6.43 -3.01
N GLN A 283 7.60 -7.21 -1.95
CA GLN A 283 8.62 -7.30 -0.92
C GLN A 283 9.77 -8.24 -1.31
N THR A 284 9.48 -9.31 -2.06
CA THR A 284 10.44 -10.37 -2.37
C THR A 284 10.81 -10.48 -3.85
N GLY A 285 10.06 -9.83 -4.75
CA GLY A 285 10.26 -9.91 -6.20
C GLY A 285 9.83 -11.23 -6.83
N LYS A 286 9.31 -12.16 -6.01
CA LYS A 286 8.87 -13.48 -6.45
C LYS A 286 7.64 -13.36 -7.33
N GLU A 287 7.65 -14.07 -8.46
CA GLU A 287 6.46 -14.18 -9.30
C GLU A 287 5.32 -14.87 -8.56
N LEU A 288 4.15 -14.23 -8.56
CA LEU A 288 2.92 -14.80 -8.04
C LEU A 288 2.11 -15.43 -9.17
N TRP A 289 2.02 -14.74 -10.31
CA TRP A 289 1.48 -15.28 -11.55
C TRP A 289 1.88 -14.44 -12.76
N PHE A 290 1.71 -15.04 -13.95
CA PHE A 290 1.86 -14.39 -15.24
C PHE A 290 0.68 -14.71 -16.16
N LYS A 291 0.17 -13.70 -16.87
CA LYS A 291 -0.90 -13.86 -17.86
C LYS A 291 -0.38 -13.50 -19.25
N ASN A 292 -0.16 -14.53 -20.08
CA ASN A 292 0.21 -14.34 -21.48
C ASN A 292 -0.96 -13.74 -22.28
N GLY A 293 -0.67 -12.86 -23.23
CA GLY A 293 -1.65 -12.16 -24.07
C GLY A 293 -2.52 -11.12 -23.34
N THR A 294 -2.25 -10.86 -22.05
CA THR A 294 -2.99 -9.88 -21.25
C THR A 294 -2.10 -8.69 -20.94
N THR A 295 -2.66 -7.48 -21.02
CA THR A 295 -1.95 -6.24 -20.67
C THR A 295 -2.92 -5.34 -19.93
N ILE A 296 -2.40 -4.44 -19.10
CA ILE A 296 -3.19 -3.49 -18.32
C ILE A 296 -2.71 -2.05 -18.55
N THR A 297 -3.54 -1.11 -18.13
CA THR A 297 -3.31 0.33 -18.20
C THR A 297 -3.23 0.95 -16.82
N PHE A 298 -4.12 0.61 -15.87
CA PHE A 298 -4.12 1.13 -14.50
C PHE A 298 -4.83 0.16 -13.53
N GLY A 299 -4.67 0.36 -12.23
CA GLY A 299 -5.38 -0.36 -11.17
C GLY A 299 -6.53 0.45 -10.56
N GLN A 300 -7.40 -0.18 -9.79
CA GLN A 300 -8.52 0.46 -9.11
C GLN A 300 -8.76 -0.20 -7.75
N LEU A 301 -9.08 0.60 -6.74
CA LEU A 301 -9.60 0.15 -5.45
C LEU A 301 -11.02 0.70 -5.28
N LEU A 302 -12.03 -0.09 -5.61
CA LEU A 302 -13.43 0.33 -5.61
C LEU A 302 -14.12 -0.04 -4.29
N ASN A 303 -14.50 0.95 -3.48
CA ASN A 303 -15.37 0.74 -2.34
C ASN A 303 -16.82 0.63 -2.81
N TRP A 304 -17.41 -0.56 -2.69
CA TRP A 304 -18.79 -0.79 -3.11
C TRP A 304 -19.68 -1.06 -1.91
N GLN A 305 -20.88 -0.47 -1.91
CA GLN A 305 -21.82 -0.56 -0.80
C GLN A 305 -23.17 -1.08 -1.30
N THR A 306 -23.58 -2.25 -0.81
CA THR A 306 -24.94 -2.80 -0.92
C THR A 306 -25.36 -3.32 0.46
N PRO A 307 -26.58 -3.85 0.65
CA PRO A 307 -26.95 -4.48 1.91
C PRO A 307 -26.07 -5.68 2.32
N ASN A 308 -25.36 -6.35 1.39
CA ASN A 308 -24.46 -7.48 1.71
C ASN A 308 -23.00 -7.26 1.29
N VAL A 309 -22.67 -6.15 0.63
CA VAL A 309 -21.32 -5.85 0.17
C VAL A 309 -20.86 -4.58 0.86
N HIS A 310 -19.77 -4.73 1.60
CA HIS A 310 -19.11 -3.63 2.27
C HIS A 310 -17.60 -3.80 2.09
N GLY A 311 -16.91 -2.74 1.70
CA GLY A 311 -15.46 -2.69 1.62
C GLY A 311 -14.93 -2.54 0.20
N ILE A 312 -13.60 -2.62 0.11
CA ILE A 312 -12.83 -2.31 -1.09
C ILE A 312 -12.61 -3.57 -1.94
N ILE A 313 -12.86 -3.45 -3.24
CA ILE A 313 -12.71 -4.49 -4.25
C ILE A 313 -11.64 -4.04 -5.26
N PRO A 314 -10.52 -4.77 -5.38
CA PRO A 314 -9.42 -4.39 -6.27
C PRO A 314 -9.63 -4.89 -7.70
N HIS A 315 -9.41 -4.02 -8.68
CA HIS A 315 -9.50 -4.34 -10.10
C HIS A 315 -8.27 -3.86 -10.87
N LEU A 316 -7.99 -4.51 -12.00
CA LEU A 316 -7.06 -4.02 -13.02
C LEU A 316 -7.85 -3.68 -14.29
N TRP A 317 -7.41 -2.66 -15.00
CA TRP A 317 -8.08 -2.18 -16.20
C TRP A 317 -7.14 -2.11 -17.39
N ALA A 318 -7.59 -2.63 -18.53
CA ALA A 318 -6.92 -2.42 -19.82
C ALA A 318 -7.79 -1.52 -20.71
N VAL A 319 -7.19 -0.49 -21.31
CA VAL A 319 -7.88 0.44 -22.20
C VAL A 319 -7.44 0.24 -23.64
N SER A 320 -8.41 -0.01 -24.53
CA SER A 320 -8.19 -0.08 -25.97
C SER A 320 -9.28 0.73 -26.68
N GLY A 321 -8.89 1.90 -27.21
CA GLY A 321 -9.84 2.87 -27.76
C GLY A 321 -10.89 3.26 -26.72
N THR A 322 -12.17 3.00 -27.02
CA THR A 322 -13.31 3.25 -26.14
C THR A 322 -13.74 2.02 -25.34
N THR A 323 -12.97 0.93 -25.37
CA THR A 323 -13.27 -0.31 -24.64
C THR A 323 -12.35 -0.45 -23.44
N TYR A 324 -12.94 -0.54 -22.26
CA TYR A 324 -12.26 -0.75 -20.99
C TYR A 324 -12.52 -2.20 -20.54
N LYS A 325 -11.46 -2.98 -20.35
CA LYS A 325 -11.53 -4.37 -19.90
C LYS A 325 -11.17 -4.46 -18.43
N MET A 326 -12.04 -5.06 -17.64
CA MET A 326 -11.86 -5.23 -16.20
C MET A 326 -11.33 -6.63 -15.89
N TYR A 327 -10.35 -6.71 -14.99
CA TYR A 327 -9.75 -7.95 -14.52
C TYR A 327 -9.76 -8.00 -13.00
N ASP A 328 -9.86 -9.21 -12.46
CA ASP A 328 -9.64 -9.48 -11.04
C ASP A 328 -8.17 -9.22 -10.70
N ALA A 329 -7.89 -8.34 -9.72
CA ALA A 329 -6.51 -7.99 -9.40
C ALA A 329 -5.75 -9.14 -8.70
N PHE A 330 -6.45 -10.08 -8.06
CA PHE A 330 -5.81 -11.18 -7.35
C PHE A 330 -5.41 -12.31 -8.30
N THR A 331 -6.25 -12.66 -9.29
CA THR A 331 -5.99 -13.76 -10.23
C THR A 331 -5.52 -13.31 -11.62
N GLY A 332 -5.77 -12.06 -12.00
CA GLY A 332 -5.55 -11.55 -13.35
C GLY A 332 -6.57 -12.05 -14.37
N ASP A 333 -7.65 -12.69 -13.93
CA ASP A 333 -8.70 -13.20 -14.82
C ASP A 333 -9.61 -12.07 -15.28
N TRP A 334 -10.04 -12.16 -16.53
CA TRP A 334 -10.99 -11.22 -17.11
C TRP A 334 -12.36 -11.33 -16.42
N ILE A 335 -13.00 -10.18 -16.17
CA ILE A 335 -14.34 -10.10 -15.60
C ILE A 335 -15.36 -9.65 -16.64
N LEU A 336 -15.13 -8.49 -17.29
CA LEU A 336 -16.04 -7.91 -18.26
C LEU A 336 -15.35 -6.90 -19.19
N ASP A 337 -16.04 -6.56 -20.27
CA ASP A 337 -15.72 -5.44 -21.15
C ASP A 337 -16.79 -4.34 -21.03
N VAL A 338 -16.36 -3.09 -20.90
CA VAL A 338 -17.18 -1.88 -20.99
C VAL A 338 -16.87 -1.18 -22.31
N ASN A 339 -17.81 -1.20 -23.25
CA ASN A 339 -17.67 -0.55 -24.56
C ASN A 339 -18.17 0.89 -24.52
N ASN A 340 -17.76 1.73 -25.48
CA ASN A 340 -18.24 3.12 -25.60
C ASN A 340 -17.96 3.99 -24.36
N VAL A 341 -16.85 3.75 -23.66
CA VAL A 341 -16.36 4.64 -22.60
C VAL A 341 -15.83 5.92 -23.26
N PRO A 342 -16.23 7.12 -22.80
CA PRO A 342 -15.76 8.37 -23.38
C PRO A 342 -14.27 8.62 -23.09
N SER A 343 -13.64 9.43 -23.94
CA SER A 343 -12.33 10.02 -23.65
C SER A 343 -12.48 11.28 -22.81
N GLY A 344 -11.47 11.59 -22.00
CA GLY A 344 -11.46 12.78 -21.16
C GLY A 344 -10.37 12.72 -20.10
N THR A 345 -10.46 13.60 -19.12
CA THR A 345 -9.59 13.61 -17.95
C THR A 345 -10.14 12.64 -16.92
N MET A 346 -9.38 11.57 -16.65
CA MET A 346 -9.70 10.56 -15.63
C MET A 346 -9.23 11.02 -14.25
N ILE A 347 -10.09 10.87 -13.25
CA ILE A 347 -9.76 10.91 -11.82
C ILE A 347 -10.45 9.74 -11.10
N PHE A 348 -10.00 9.42 -9.88
CA PHE A 348 -10.76 8.54 -8.99
C PHE A 348 -11.72 9.37 -8.14
N GLY A 349 -12.96 8.90 -7.99
CA GLY A 349 -13.93 9.45 -7.04
C GLY A 349 -13.66 8.99 -5.60
N GLU A 350 -14.50 9.44 -4.66
CA GLU A 350 -14.32 9.17 -3.22
C GLU A 350 -14.41 7.69 -2.88
N ASN A 351 -15.16 6.89 -3.66
CA ASN A 351 -15.25 5.45 -3.50
C ASN A 351 -14.32 4.70 -4.46
N GLY A 352 -13.40 5.38 -5.13
CA GLY A 352 -12.48 4.79 -6.10
C GLY A 352 -13.13 4.43 -7.44
N GLU A 353 -14.35 4.90 -7.70
CA GLU A 353 -14.95 4.87 -9.03
C GLU A 353 -14.11 5.67 -10.03
N ILE A 354 -14.09 5.22 -11.28
CA ILE A 354 -13.44 5.95 -12.36
C ILE A 354 -14.40 7.05 -12.82
N LEU A 355 -13.95 8.30 -12.69
CA LEU A 355 -14.64 9.48 -13.18
C LEU A 355 -13.91 10.02 -14.40
N ILE A 356 -14.62 10.25 -15.50
CA ILE A 356 -14.07 10.85 -16.71
C ILE A 356 -14.82 12.14 -17.00
N TYR A 357 -14.10 13.26 -16.94
CA TYR A 357 -14.60 14.58 -17.31
C TYR A 357 -14.23 14.91 -18.75
N THR A 358 -15.21 15.36 -19.53
CA THR A 358 -15.00 15.75 -20.93
C THR A 358 -15.59 17.13 -21.16
N LEU A 359 -14.75 18.08 -21.59
CA LEU A 359 -15.19 19.41 -22.03
C LEU A 359 -15.01 19.52 -23.54
N THR A 360 -16.11 19.57 -24.28
CA THR A 360 -16.11 19.78 -25.72
C THR A 360 -16.33 21.26 -26.01
N GLY A 361 -15.24 22.01 -26.20
CA GLY A 361 -15.29 23.46 -26.38
C GLY A 361 -16.02 23.92 -27.65
N SER A 362 -16.17 23.08 -28.69
CA SER A 362 -16.93 23.44 -29.89
C SER A 362 -18.45 23.49 -29.67
N THR A 363 -18.95 22.78 -28.65
CA THR A 363 -20.36 22.77 -28.27
C THR A 363 -20.60 23.33 -26.87
N ASN A 364 -19.53 23.72 -26.17
CA ASN A 364 -19.54 24.14 -24.77
C ASN A 364 -20.27 23.16 -23.85
N VAL A 365 -20.04 21.85 -24.05
CA VAL A 365 -20.64 20.80 -23.24
C VAL A 365 -19.59 20.19 -22.31
N LEU A 366 -19.90 20.15 -21.02
CA LEU A 366 -19.16 19.45 -19.99
C LEU A 366 -19.95 18.22 -19.54
N THR A 367 -19.31 17.05 -19.54
CA THR A 367 -19.93 15.80 -19.08
C THR A 367 -19.10 15.11 -18.01
N LEU A 368 -19.79 14.41 -17.11
CA LEU A 368 -19.19 13.42 -16.22
C LEU A 368 -19.66 12.02 -16.61
N TRP A 369 -18.71 11.14 -16.85
CA TRP A 369 -18.93 9.70 -16.90
C TRP A 369 -18.43 9.06 -15.61
N ASN A 370 -19.21 8.14 -15.05
CA ASN A 370 -18.96 7.46 -13.80
C ASN A 370 -19.04 5.93 -13.99
N SER A 371 -17.96 5.22 -13.68
CA SER A 371 -17.91 3.77 -13.84
C SER A 371 -18.90 3.04 -12.94
N SER A 372 -19.17 3.51 -11.71
CA SER A 372 -20.09 2.81 -10.81
C SER A 372 -21.49 2.77 -11.43
N LYS A 373 -21.94 3.89 -11.99
CA LYS A 373 -23.21 3.98 -12.72
C LYS A 373 -23.26 3.07 -13.96
N ALA A 374 -22.15 2.94 -14.68
CA ALA A 374 -22.08 1.99 -15.81
C ALA A 374 -22.20 0.53 -15.33
N LEU A 375 -21.58 0.19 -14.20
CA LEU A 375 -21.56 -1.15 -13.63
C LEU A 375 -22.87 -1.53 -12.94
N GLU A 376 -23.59 -0.58 -12.32
CA GLU A 376 -24.91 -0.83 -11.70
C GLU A 376 -25.87 -1.52 -12.67
N ALA A 377 -25.86 -1.12 -13.95
CA ALA A 377 -26.71 -1.70 -14.99
C ALA A 377 -26.46 -3.21 -15.25
N THR A 378 -25.37 -3.75 -14.71
CA THR A 378 -24.91 -5.13 -14.95
C THR A 378 -25.14 -6.04 -13.75
N MET A 379 -25.54 -5.48 -12.61
CA MET A 379 -25.72 -6.25 -11.38
C MET A 379 -27.05 -7.02 -11.42
N SER A 380 -26.99 -8.33 -11.19
CA SER A 380 -28.18 -9.17 -11.02
C SER A 380 -28.73 -9.06 -9.58
N GLY A 381 -29.38 -7.93 -9.30
CA GLY A 381 -30.02 -7.64 -8.02
C GLY A 381 -29.18 -6.73 -7.10
N ASP A 382 -29.89 -6.00 -6.23
CA ASP A 382 -29.34 -4.88 -5.45
C ASP A 382 -28.47 -5.33 -4.25
N TRP A 383 -28.11 -6.62 -4.16
CA TRP A 383 -27.52 -7.22 -2.96
C TRP A 383 -26.04 -7.59 -3.12
N TYR A 384 -25.53 -7.89 -4.32
CA TYR A 384 -24.17 -8.40 -4.50
C TYR A 384 -23.40 -7.68 -5.61
N TYR A 385 -22.10 -7.46 -5.42
CA TYR A 385 -21.19 -6.98 -6.45
C TYR A 385 -20.70 -8.15 -7.28
N ARG A 386 -21.39 -8.39 -8.40
CA ARG A 386 -21.08 -9.44 -9.38
C ARG A 386 -21.33 -8.91 -10.78
N PRO A 387 -20.54 -7.93 -11.23
CA PRO A 387 -20.76 -7.32 -12.51
C PRO A 387 -20.50 -8.35 -13.62
N VAL A 388 -21.38 -8.41 -14.62
CA VAL A 388 -21.28 -9.31 -15.76
C VAL A 388 -21.29 -8.53 -17.08
N GLY A 389 -20.44 -8.92 -18.03
CA GLY A 389 -20.33 -8.28 -19.33
C GLY A 389 -21.22 -8.88 -20.42
N PRO A 390 -21.41 -8.18 -21.56
CA PRO A 390 -20.80 -6.89 -21.90
C PRO A 390 -21.60 -5.69 -21.36
N VAL A 391 -20.89 -4.58 -21.11
CA VAL A 391 -21.45 -3.34 -20.56
C VAL A 391 -21.41 -2.24 -21.62
N ASN A 392 -22.50 -1.48 -21.77
CA ASN A 392 -22.48 -0.27 -22.59
C ASN A 392 -22.15 0.95 -21.70
N GLY A 393 -20.95 1.47 -21.87
CA GLY A 393 -20.41 2.62 -21.18
C GLY A 393 -21.25 3.89 -21.33
N THR A 394 -22.09 4.03 -22.36
CA THR A 394 -23.00 5.19 -22.45
C THR A 394 -23.96 5.29 -21.27
N ASN A 395 -24.23 4.18 -20.55
CA ASN A 395 -25.04 4.18 -19.34
C ASN A 395 -24.35 4.88 -18.15
N GLY A 396 -23.03 5.06 -18.22
CA GLY A 396 -22.23 5.69 -17.18
C GLY A 396 -22.28 7.22 -17.18
N TYR A 397 -22.92 7.88 -18.15
CA TYR A 397 -23.07 9.34 -18.10
C TYR A 397 -23.90 9.75 -16.87
N GLU A 398 -23.26 10.43 -15.92
CA GLU A 398 -23.89 10.87 -14.69
C GLU A 398 -24.72 12.13 -14.93
N TRP A 399 -24.09 13.12 -15.57
CA TRP A 399 -24.71 14.37 -15.98
C TRP A 399 -24.04 14.96 -17.22
N ASN A 400 -24.74 15.87 -17.87
CA ASN A 400 -24.31 16.63 -19.04
C ASN A 400 -24.83 18.06 -18.86
N VAL A 401 -23.93 19.04 -18.87
CA VAL A 401 -24.25 20.46 -18.68
C VAL A 401 -23.62 21.30 -19.77
N THR A 402 -24.31 22.36 -20.19
CA THR A 402 -23.71 23.41 -20.99
C THR A 402 -22.96 24.39 -20.10
N VAL A 403 -21.78 24.80 -20.53
CA VAL A 403 -20.98 25.87 -19.91
C VAL A 403 -21.05 27.14 -20.77
N PRO A 404 -20.79 28.34 -20.22
CA PRO A 404 -20.77 29.58 -20.99
C PRO A 404 -19.74 29.54 -22.13
N ASP A 405 -20.11 30.17 -23.25
CA ASP A 405 -19.23 30.34 -24.40
C ASP A 405 -18.11 31.34 -24.13
N MET A 406 -16.96 31.17 -24.79
CA MET A 406 -15.84 32.09 -24.72
C MET A 406 -15.05 32.09 -26.03
N PRO A 407 -14.25 33.12 -26.34
CA PRO A 407 -13.42 33.12 -27.54
C PRO A 407 -12.48 31.92 -27.62
N GLY A 408 -12.57 31.16 -28.72
CA GLY A 408 -11.82 29.94 -28.94
C GLY A 408 -12.47 28.68 -28.34
N ALA A 409 -11.90 27.52 -28.63
CA ALA A 409 -12.39 26.25 -28.07
C ALA A 409 -11.71 25.98 -26.72
N GLN A 410 -12.50 25.97 -25.65
CA GLN A 410 -12.02 25.64 -24.31
C GLN A 410 -11.80 24.13 -24.11
N SER A 411 -10.76 23.78 -23.37
CA SER A 411 -10.45 22.40 -22.95
C SER A 411 -9.97 22.34 -21.51
N ILE A 412 -10.15 21.18 -20.86
CA ILE A 412 -9.70 20.95 -19.48
C ILE A 412 -8.17 20.90 -19.46
N LEU A 413 -7.55 21.72 -18.61
CA LEU A 413 -6.12 21.64 -18.33
C LEU A 413 -5.83 20.79 -17.09
N LYS A 414 -6.58 21.01 -16.01
CA LYS A 414 -6.40 20.37 -14.71
C LYS A 414 -7.72 20.26 -13.95
N ILE A 415 -7.82 19.26 -13.08
CA ILE A 415 -8.95 19.03 -12.17
C ILE A 415 -8.39 18.70 -10.80
N LYS A 416 -8.78 19.46 -9.76
CA LYS A 416 -8.43 19.15 -8.37
C LYS A 416 -9.44 19.80 -7.42
N ASP A 417 -9.74 19.13 -6.31
CA ASP A 417 -10.56 19.65 -5.19
C ASP A 417 -11.88 20.32 -5.61
N GLY A 418 -12.62 19.66 -6.51
CA GLY A 418 -13.90 20.12 -7.02
C GLY A 418 -13.83 21.26 -8.05
N VAL A 419 -12.64 21.59 -8.57
CA VAL A 419 -12.43 22.65 -9.55
C VAL A 419 -11.89 22.09 -10.85
N ILE A 420 -12.53 22.46 -11.96
CA ILE A 420 -11.94 22.30 -13.31
C ILE A 420 -11.31 23.63 -13.69
N TYR A 421 -10.02 23.62 -14.02
CA TYR A 421 -9.35 24.73 -14.70
C TYR A 421 -9.29 24.42 -16.20
N ALA A 422 -9.89 25.29 -17.01
CA ALA A 422 -9.93 25.16 -18.46
C ALA A 422 -9.32 26.38 -19.15
N ARG A 423 -8.87 26.18 -20.39
CA ARG A 423 -8.26 27.22 -21.22
C ARG A 423 -8.75 27.12 -22.66
N ALA A 424 -9.00 28.26 -23.28
CA ALA A 424 -9.14 28.39 -24.72
C ALA A 424 -7.97 29.18 -25.30
N THR A 425 -7.47 28.76 -26.45
CA THR A 425 -6.44 29.48 -27.21
C THR A 425 -7.08 30.06 -28.47
N TYR A 426 -6.87 31.36 -28.74
CA TYR A 426 -7.42 32.04 -29.91
C TYR A 426 -6.49 33.16 -30.42
N THR A 427 -6.74 33.66 -31.64
CA THR A 427 -5.99 34.76 -32.27
C THR A 427 -6.97 35.86 -32.70
N ASP A 428 -6.57 37.13 -32.60
CA ASP A 428 -7.41 38.29 -32.98
C ASP A 428 -7.44 38.57 -34.50
N GLY A 429 -7.06 37.61 -35.35
CA GLY A 429 -6.92 37.77 -36.80
C GLY A 429 -5.53 38.27 -37.24
N ALA A 430 -5.13 38.01 -38.49
CA ALA A 430 -3.75 38.18 -38.95
C ALA A 430 -3.32 39.65 -39.15
N PRO A 431 -2.07 40.04 -38.78
CA PRO A 431 -1.08 39.27 -38.02
C PRO A 431 -1.37 39.37 -36.51
N GLY A 432 -1.99 38.34 -35.93
CA GLY A 432 -2.57 38.40 -34.60
C GLY A 432 -1.71 37.75 -33.53
N THR A 433 -1.68 38.35 -32.34
CA THR A 433 -1.08 37.76 -31.15
C THR A 433 -1.94 36.62 -30.62
N THR A 434 -1.34 35.45 -30.37
CA THR A 434 -2.03 34.34 -29.68
C THR A 434 -2.41 34.75 -28.27
N LYS A 435 -3.69 34.60 -27.93
CA LYS A 435 -4.24 34.85 -26.61
C LYS A 435 -4.69 33.56 -25.97
N VAL A 436 -4.61 33.51 -24.64
CA VAL A 436 -5.20 32.44 -23.83
C VAL A 436 -6.27 33.03 -22.94
N GLY A 437 -7.47 32.45 -22.99
CA GLY A 437 -8.57 32.73 -22.08
C GLY A 437 -8.66 31.61 -21.05
N ASP A 438 -8.50 31.94 -19.79
CA ASP A 438 -8.64 30.99 -18.68
C ASP A 438 -10.02 31.08 -18.05
N VAL A 439 -10.58 29.95 -17.65
CA VAL A 439 -11.89 29.84 -17.01
C VAL A 439 -11.87 28.68 -16.01
N ALA A 440 -12.68 28.78 -14.95
CA ALA A 440 -12.88 27.66 -14.04
C ALA A 440 -14.35 27.34 -13.79
N TYR A 441 -14.60 26.08 -13.45
CA TYR A 441 -15.92 25.55 -13.13
C TYR A 441 -15.91 24.86 -11.78
N ASP A 442 -16.95 25.10 -10.97
CA ASP A 442 -17.21 24.36 -9.74
C ASP A 442 -17.97 23.08 -10.10
N ILE A 443 -17.31 21.94 -9.92
CA ILE A 443 -17.90 20.61 -10.16
C ILE A 443 -18.21 19.89 -8.86
N SER A 444 -18.17 20.59 -7.72
CA SER A 444 -18.53 20.00 -6.43
C SER A 444 -20.02 19.59 -6.41
N SER A 445 -20.32 18.63 -5.54
CA SER A 445 -21.69 18.18 -5.25
C SER A 445 -22.59 19.30 -4.69
N ASN A 446 -22.04 20.44 -4.29
CA ASN A 446 -22.83 21.60 -3.90
C ASN A 446 -23.38 22.37 -5.11
N ASN A 447 -22.63 22.40 -6.22
CA ASN A 447 -23.00 23.12 -7.44
C ASN A 447 -23.74 22.21 -8.44
N ILE A 448 -23.21 21.02 -8.71
CA ILE A 448 -23.82 20.06 -9.64
C ILE A 448 -24.52 18.95 -8.84
N LYS A 449 -25.74 19.22 -8.41
CA LYS A 449 -26.60 18.26 -7.70
C LYS A 449 -27.97 18.12 -8.34
N LYS A 450 -28.62 17.00 -8.03
CA LYS A 450 -30.03 16.80 -8.38
C LYS A 450 -30.90 17.77 -7.58
N ASN A 451 -31.91 18.34 -8.24
CA ASN A 451 -32.99 19.06 -7.57
C ASN A 451 -33.99 18.09 -6.90
N ASP A 452 -35.01 18.62 -6.24
CA ASP A 452 -36.06 17.82 -5.57
C ASP A 452 -36.82 16.87 -6.52
N SER A 453 -36.76 17.14 -7.84
CA SER A 453 -37.32 16.27 -8.89
C SER A 453 -36.32 15.22 -9.41
N GLY A 454 -35.15 15.08 -8.77
CA GLY A 454 -34.12 14.09 -9.12
C GLY A 454 -33.30 14.41 -10.37
N LYS A 455 -33.35 15.63 -10.91
CA LYS A 455 -32.64 16.02 -12.14
C LYS A 455 -31.44 16.92 -11.84
N TYR A 456 -30.30 16.64 -12.46
CA TYR A 456 -29.15 17.55 -12.48
C TYR A 456 -29.49 18.83 -13.26
N PRO A 457 -28.78 19.95 -13.00
CA PRO A 457 -28.89 21.14 -13.85
C PRO A 457 -28.52 20.81 -15.31
N THR A 458 -29.08 21.57 -16.25
CA THR A 458 -28.71 21.47 -17.67
C THR A 458 -27.62 22.48 -18.08
N THR A 459 -27.35 23.46 -17.21
CA THR A 459 -26.35 24.51 -17.44
C THR A 459 -25.66 24.84 -16.11
N ILE A 460 -24.40 25.25 -16.17
CA ILE A 460 -23.68 25.84 -15.03
C ILE A 460 -23.06 27.17 -15.44
N SER A 461 -22.77 28.02 -14.45
CA SER A 461 -22.02 29.27 -14.67
C SER A 461 -20.53 29.05 -14.44
N ASN A 462 -19.71 29.96 -14.98
CA ASN A 462 -18.29 30.03 -14.63
C ASN A 462 -18.15 30.32 -13.12
N MET A 463 -17.21 29.65 -12.47
CA MET A 463 -16.74 30.05 -11.14
C MET A 463 -16.07 31.42 -11.22
N TRP A 464 -15.26 31.62 -12.26
CA TRP A 464 -14.69 32.90 -12.69
C TRP A 464 -14.26 32.79 -14.16
N GLY A 465 -14.00 33.95 -14.78
CA GLY A 465 -13.54 34.05 -16.16
C GLY A 465 -14.67 34.20 -17.19
N PRO A 466 -14.33 34.30 -18.48
CA PRO A 466 -12.98 34.14 -19.04
C PRO A 466 -12.04 35.29 -18.65
N VAL A 467 -10.81 34.96 -18.27
CA VAL A 467 -9.72 35.92 -18.01
C VAL A 467 -8.69 35.79 -19.13
N ASN A 468 -8.54 36.84 -19.93
CA ASN A 468 -7.52 36.88 -20.98
C ASN A 468 -6.16 37.15 -20.37
N ARG A 469 -5.18 36.29 -20.66
CA ARG A 469 -3.78 36.49 -20.26
C ARG A 469 -2.90 36.54 -21.49
N THR A 470 -1.91 37.43 -21.43
CA THR A 470 -0.83 37.50 -22.40
C THR A 470 0.45 37.16 -21.67
N PHE A 471 1.05 36.05 -22.07
CA PHE A 471 2.39 35.68 -21.64
C PHE A 471 3.33 35.80 -22.83
N GLU A 472 4.47 36.44 -22.62
CA GLU A 472 5.50 36.55 -23.64
C GLU A 472 6.38 35.29 -23.61
N GLY A 473 5.84 34.20 -24.15
CA GLY A 473 6.55 32.94 -24.25
C GLY A 473 5.65 31.71 -24.32
N THR A 474 6.27 30.56 -24.55
CA THR A 474 5.66 29.25 -24.50
C THR A 474 5.33 28.89 -23.06
N LEU A 475 4.10 28.41 -22.83
CA LEU A 475 3.59 28.09 -21.51
C LEU A 475 3.67 26.60 -21.21
N LEU A 476 4.00 26.31 -19.96
CA LEU A 476 3.85 25.00 -19.35
C LEU A 476 2.98 25.13 -18.09
N ASN A 477 2.03 24.22 -17.91
CA ASN A 477 1.15 24.22 -16.75
C ASN A 477 1.62 23.16 -15.75
N GLY A 478 1.85 23.61 -14.51
CA GLY A 478 2.16 22.79 -13.35
C GLY A 478 0.99 21.94 -12.89
N PHE A 479 1.16 21.31 -11.73
CA PHE A 479 0.10 20.60 -11.03
C PHE A 479 -0.54 21.49 -9.99
N ILE A 480 -1.85 21.36 -9.80
CA ILE A 480 -2.56 22.18 -8.81
C ILE A 480 -2.18 21.68 -7.43
N ASP A 481 -1.80 22.59 -6.53
CA ASP A 481 -1.79 22.32 -5.10
C ASP A 481 -2.10 23.58 -4.30
N SER A 482 -2.70 23.45 -3.13
CA SER A 482 -3.11 24.58 -2.29
C SER A 482 -3.91 25.67 -3.06
N ASN A 483 -4.75 25.24 -4.02
CA ASN A 483 -5.51 26.09 -4.94
C ASN A 483 -4.68 26.96 -5.90
N ILE A 484 -3.40 26.65 -6.11
CA ILE A 484 -2.53 27.36 -7.05
C ILE A 484 -2.17 26.44 -8.20
N LEU A 485 -2.29 26.96 -9.43
CA LEU A 485 -1.72 26.38 -10.64
C LEU A 485 -0.42 27.11 -10.98
N PRO A 486 0.75 26.46 -10.86
CA PRO A 486 1.99 27.01 -11.36
C PRO A 486 1.98 27.06 -12.88
N ILE A 487 2.55 28.11 -13.46
CA ILE A 487 2.75 28.27 -14.91
C ILE A 487 4.18 28.71 -15.15
N PHE A 488 4.92 27.95 -15.96
CA PHE A 488 6.26 28.33 -16.38
C PHE A 488 6.21 29.02 -17.75
N VAL A 489 6.93 30.13 -17.87
CA VAL A 489 7.13 30.85 -19.13
C VAL A 489 8.52 30.53 -19.65
N LYS A 490 8.60 29.72 -20.70
CA LYS A 490 9.82 29.04 -21.16
C LYS A 490 10.97 30.00 -21.47
N GLU A 491 10.75 30.96 -22.37
CA GLU A 491 11.78 31.85 -22.89
C GLU A 491 12.25 32.88 -21.85
N GLN A 492 11.47 33.08 -20.78
CA GLN A 492 11.82 33.92 -19.64
C GLN A 492 12.41 33.14 -18.47
N MET A 493 12.24 31.80 -18.45
CA MET A 493 12.64 30.89 -17.37
C MET A 493 12.08 31.26 -15.98
N VAL A 494 10.81 31.70 -15.93
CA VAL A 494 10.14 32.15 -14.70
C VAL A 494 8.83 31.41 -14.46
N TRP A 495 8.45 31.30 -13.18
CA TRP A 495 7.16 30.77 -12.76
C TRP A 495 6.18 31.88 -12.36
N TYR A 496 4.90 31.62 -12.56
CA TYR A 496 3.75 32.34 -12.03
C TYR A 496 2.84 31.38 -11.27
N GLY A 497 2.10 31.89 -10.28
CA GLY A 497 1.06 31.14 -9.58
C GLY A 497 -0.31 31.72 -9.87
N ILE A 498 -1.22 30.91 -10.39
CA ILE A 498 -2.62 31.31 -10.62
C ILE A 498 -3.51 30.68 -9.57
N ASN A 499 -4.29 31.48 -8.84
CA ASN A 499 -5.28 30.96 -7.92
C ASN A 499 -6.47 30.38 -8.70
N VAL A 500 -6.65 29.06 -8.65
CA VAL A 500 -7.65 28.35 -9.46
C VAL A 500 -9.10 28.60 -9.00
N ARG A 501 -9.30 29.14 -7.79
CA ARG A 501 -10.63 29.47 -7.25
C ARG A 501 -11.09 30.89 -7.58
N THR A 502 -10.17 31.78 -7.94
CA THR A 502 -10.47 33.21 -8.17
C THR A 502 -10.02 33.74 -9.52
N GLY A 503 -9.09 33.06 -10.19
CA GLY A 503 -8.49 33.51 -11.45
C GLY A 503 -7.47 34.64 -11.28
N SER A 504 -7.14 35.09 -10.06
CA SER A 504 -6.10 36.09 -9.86
C SER A 504 -4.70 35.47 -9.98
N VAL A 505 -3.74 36.25 -10.48
CA VAL A 505 -2.32 35.93 -10.30
C VAL A 505 -2.02 36.09 -8.81
N ALA A 506 -1.63 35.00 -8.15
CA ALA A 506 -1.27 35.01 -6.73
C ALA A 506 0.15 35.57 -6.54
N TRP A 507 1.07 35.21 -7.45
CA TRP A 507 2.47 35.63 -7.45
C TRP A 507 3.09 35.44 -8.83
N GLY A 508 4.27 36.05 -9.03
CA GLY A 508 5.07 35.93 -10.25
C GLY A 508 5.34 37.27 -10.94
N PRO A 509 6.34 37.32 -11.84
CA PRO A 509 7.28 36.24 -12.15
C PRO A 509 8.23 35.96 -10.97
N THR A 510 8.69 34.72 -10.84
CA THR A 510 9.87 34.40 -10.01
C THR A 510 11.13 35.02 -10.62
N LYS A 511 12.28 34.89 -9.95
CA LYS A 511 13.56 35.14 -10.61
C LYS A 511 13.75 34.14 -11.76
N PRO A 512 14.31 34.59 -12.91
CA PRO A 512 14.71 33.69 -13.98
C PRO A 512 15.73 32.67 -13.49
N TYR A 513 15.72 31.46 -14.06
CA TYR A 513 16.79 30.50 -13.83
C TYR A 513 18.12 31.05 -14.35
N GLU A 514 19.21 30.80 -13.63
CA GLU A 514 20.53 31.33 -13.96
C GLU A 514 21.20 30.55 -15.11
N ASN A 515 21.01 29.23 -15.14
CA ASN A 515 21.57 28.37 -16.17
C ASN A 515 20.63 28.33 -17.39
N ALA A 516 21.16 28.63 -18.58
CA ALA A 516 20.39 28.67 -19.82
C ALA A 516 19.74 27.33 -20.18
N TRP A 517 20.28 26.20 -19.69
CA TRP A 517 19.62 24.89 -19.83
C TRP A 517 18.25 24.82 -19.14
N GLY A 518 17.99 25.71 -18.18
CA GLY A 518 16.70 25.92 -17.52
C GLY A 518 15.53 26.19 -18.47
N VAL A 519 15.81 26.68 -19.68
CA VAL A 519 14.82 26.87 -20.75
C VAL A 519 14.10 25.57 -21.14
N TYR A 520 14.69 24.41 -20.84
CA TYR A 520 14.11 23.09 -21.13
C TYR A 520 13.26 22.53 -19.99
N GLN A 521 12.94 23.30 -18.94
CA GLN A 521 12.01 22.89 -17.88
C GLN A 521 10.69 22.26 -18.40
N PRO A 522 10.09 22.68 -19.53
CA PRO A 522 8.89 22.03 -20.08
C PRO A 522 9.06 20.58 -20.55
N TYR A 523 10.30 20.13 -20.72
CA TYR A 523 10.68 18.76 -21.12
C TYR A 523 11.40 18.03 -19.98
N ALA A 524 11.34 18.61 -18.77
CA ALA A 524 11.90 18.05 -17.56
C ALA A 524 10.77 17.57 -16.64
N ASP A 525 10.89 17.72 -15.33
CA ASP A 525 9.83 17.30 -14.41
C ASP A 525 9.50 18.38 -13.39
N TRP A 526 8.24 18.41 -12.95
CA TRP A 526 7.76 19.29 -11.91
C TRP A 526 6.65 18.60 -11.14
N GLN A 527 6.65 18.76 -9.82
CA GLN A 527 5.67 18.15 -8.94
C GLN A 527 5.16 19.20 -7.95
N SER A 528 3.95 19.01 -7.44
CA SER A 528 3.37 19.88 -6.41
C SER A 528 2.80 19.02 -5.30
N ALA A 529 3.34 19.18 -4.10
CA ALA A 529 2.96 18.38 -2.95
C ALA A 529 3.16 19.19 -1.66
N ASN A 530 2.20 19.04 -0.74
CA ASN A 530 2.26 19.63 0.60
C ASN A 530 2.61 21.13 0.62
N GLY A 531 2.07 21.90 -0.32
CA GLY A 531 2.29 23.35 -0.38
C GLY A 531 3.60 23.79 -1.04
N ILE A 532 4.33 22.89 -1.69
CA ILE A 532 5.61 23.19 -2.36
C ILE A 532 5.54 22.75 -3.83
N LEU A 533 6.02 23.62 -4.71
CA LEU A 533 6.33 23.33 -6.11
C LEU A 533 7.80 22.92 -6.21
N TYR A 534 8.06 21.76 -6.79
CA TYR A 534 9.39 21.26 -7.12
C TYR A 534 9.54 21.25 -8.64
N ALA A 535 10.65 21.77 -9.15
CA ALA A 535 10.92 21.80 -10.58
C ALA A 535 12.36 21.31 -10.82
N ALA A 536 12.50 20.10 -11.36
CA ALA A 536 13.78 19.51 -11.72
C ALA A 536 14.03 19.73 -13.21
N GLY A 537 15.25 20.14 -13.58
CA GLY A 537 15.54 20.64 -14.92
C GLY A 537 16.82 20.12 -15.58
N TYR A 538 16.98 20.49 -16.85
CA TYR A 538 18.21 20.32 -17.63
C TYR A 538 19.36 21.21 -17.14
N ASP A 539 19.09 22.17 -16.27
CA ASP A 539 20.10 22.94 -15.54
C ASP A 539 20.78 22.14 -14.43
N GLY A 540 20.37 20.88 -14.21
CA GLY A 540 20.90 20.00 -13.17
C GLY A 540 20.46 20.40 -11.78
N MET A 541 19.39 21.20 -11.67
CA MET A 541 18.87 21.69 -10.40
C MET A 541 17.48 21.14 -10.13
N ILE A 542 17.14 21.12 -8.83
CA ILE A 542 15.77 21.02 -8.34
C ILE A 542 15.47 22.32 -7.61
N HIS A 543 14.52 23.08 -8.14
CA HIS A 543 14.06 24.34 -7.56
C HIS A 543 12.82 24.10 -6.73
N ALA A 544 12.83 24.50 -5.46
CA ALA A 544 11.68 24.39 -4.56
C ALA A 544 11.09 25.77 -4.22
N TYR A 545 9.79 25.93 -4.46
CA TYR A 545 9.06 27.17 -4.19
C TYR A 545 7.86 26.89 -3.30
N ASN A 546 7.60 27.78 -2.34
CA ASN A 546 6.33 27.78 -1.64
C ASN A 546 5.23 28.07 -2.67
N ILE A 547 4.32 27.12 -2.88
CA ILE A 547 3.39 27.20 -3.99
C ILE A 547 2.37 28.34 -3.82
N THR A 548 2.12 28.77 -2.59
CA THR A 548 1.15 29.84 -2.30
C THR A 548 1.74 31.25 -2.44
N THR A 549 3.05 31.41 -2.31
CA THR A 549 3.71 32.73 -2.33
C THR A 549 4.70 32.92 -3.48
N GLY A 550 5.16 31.84 -4.11
CA GLY A 550 6.21 31.87 -5.13
C GLY A 550 7.61 32.12 -4.57
N ALA A 551 7.77 32.15 -3.24
CA ALA A 551 9.06 32.31 -2.59
C ALA A 551 9.90 31.04 -2.76
N ASN A 552 11.15 31.21 -3.21
CA ASN A 552 12.12 30.10 -3.22
C ASN A 552 12.40 29.66 -1.77
N ILE A 553 12.33 28.35 -1.53
CA ILE A 553 12.61 27.74 -0.23
C ILE A 553 14.05 27.26 -0.20
N TRP A 554 14.41 26.45 -1.19
CA TRP A 554 15.75 25.93 -1.39
C TRP A 554 15.97 25.60 -2.88
N ASN A 555 17.23 25.47 -3.26
CA ASN A 555 17.66 24.91 -4.54
C ASN A 555 18.67 23.80 -4.27
N TRP A 556 18.52 22.70 -4.98
CA TRP A 556 19.44 21.56 -4.93
C TRP A 556 20.10 21.39 -6.29
N TYR A 557 21.35 20.91 -6.33
CA TYR A 557 22.14 20.78 -7.55
C TYR A 557 22.79 19.40 -7.64
N THR A 558 22.83 18.84 -8.85
CA THR A 558 23.62 17.64 -9.12
C THR A 558 25.12 17.94 -9.01
N ALA A 559 25.91 16.88 -8.84
CA ALA A 559 27.36 17.00 -8.90
C ALA A 559 27.84 17.45 -10.29
N SER A 560 29.04 18.03 -10.34
CA SER A 560 29.70 18.27 -11.63
C SER A 560 29.90 16.94 -12.35
N SER A 561 29.54 16.90 -13.64
CA SER A 561 29.80 15.73 -14.47
C SER A 561 31.21 15.72 -15.07
N GLY A 562 32.02 16.76 -14.82
CA GLY A 562 33.29 16.96 -15.51
C GLY A 562 33.09 16.94 -17.04
N LEU A 563 33.69 15.97 -17.71
CA LEU A 563 33.59 15.77 -19.16
C LEU A 563 32.57 14.69 -19.57
N GLU A 564 31.84 14.08 -18.62
CA GLU A 564 30.91 12.98 -18.91
C GLU A 564 29.66 13.41 -19.68
N THR A 565 29.22 14.66 -19.53
CA THR A 565 28.05 15.20 -20.23
C THR A 565 28.39 16.50 -20.95
N VAL A 566 27.62 16.82 -21.99
CA VAL A 566 27.70 18.10 -22.70
C VAL A 566 27.16 19.28 -21.87
N TYR A 567 26.50 18.99 -20.74
CA TYR A 567 25.84 19.96 -19.89
C TYR A 567 26.78 20.51 -18.80
N GLY A 568 27.80 19.74 -18.40
CA GLY A 568 28.70 20.05 -17.27
C GLY A 568 28.19 19.60 -15.90
N HIS A 569 26.99 19.03 -15.88
CA HIS A 569 26.27 18.48 -14.73
C HIS A 569 25.35 17.33 -15.19
N TYR A 570 24.70 16.67 -14.24
CA TYR A 570 23.70 15.63 -14.53
C TYR A 570 22.31 16.24 -14.61
N VAL A 571 21.52 15.85 -15.61
CA VAL A 571 20.23 16.48 -15.92
C VAL A 571 19.05 15.64 -15.44
N PHE A 572 17.90 16.30 -15.29
CA PHE A 572 16.61 15.65 -15.08
C PHE A 572 15.73 15.91 -16.29
N LYS A 573 15.23 14.86 -16.91
CA LYS A 573 14.29 14.93 -18.03
C LYS A 573 13.02 14.14 -17.69
N ASP A 574 11.92 14.48 -18.38
CA ASP A 574 10.58 13.88 -18.32
C ASP A 574 10.43 12.71 -17.34
N SER A 575 9.54 12.84 -16.34
CA SER A 575 9.25 11.76 -15.40
C SER A 575 10.47 11.33 -14.58
N ALA A 576 11.16 12.30 -13.99
CA ALA A 576 12.30 12.13 -13.10
C ALA A 576 11.91 12.11 -11.61
N MET A 577 10.75 12.67 -11.22
CA MET A 577 10.38 12.90 -9.83
C MET A 577 9.10 12.20 -9.38
N SER A 578 9.16 11.68 -8.15
CA SER A 578 8.00 11.24 -7.36
C SER A 578 8.16 11.64 -5.89
N ILE A 579 7.04 11.80 -5.19
CA ILE A 579 7.00 12.32 -3.82
C ILE A 579 6.11 11.41 -2.95
N CYS A 580 6.61 11.04 -1.78
CA CYS A 580 5.86 10.29 -0.75
C CYS A 580 6.53 10.52 0.60
N ASP A 581 5.77 10.50 1.70
CA ASP A 581 6.33 10.44 3.07
C ASP A 581 7.36 11.54 3.38
N GLY A 582 7.08 12.77 2.93
CA GLY A 582 7.97 13.92 3.10
C GLY A 582 9.27 13.87 2.30
N LYS A 583 9.42 12.91 1.39
CA LYS A 583 10.63 12.69 0.59
C LYS A 583 10.36 12.90 -0.90
N LEU A 584 11.32 13.51 -1.57
CA LEU A 584 11.37 13.69 -3.01
C LEU A 584 12.41 12.72 -3.59
N TYR A 585 11.98 11.85 -4.49
CA TYR A 585 12.85 10.97 -5.24
C TYR A 585 13.08 11.58 -6.62
N ALA A 586 14.34 11.81 -6.98
CA ALA A 586 14.72 12.37 -8.27
C ALA A 586 15.73 11.47 -8.98
N VAL A 587 15.52 11.18 -10.26
CA VAL A 587 16.38 10.27 -11.04
C VAL A 587 16.94 10.98 -12.27
N ASN A 588 18.26 10.90 -12.45
CA ASN A 588 18.92 11.42 -13.64
C ASN A 588 18.59 10.56 -14.88
N ASN A 589 18.33 11.22 -16.01
CA ASN A 589 18.07 10.61 -17.32
C ASN A 589 18.24 11.62 -18.47
N GLU A 590 17.99 11.22 -19.72
CA GLU A 590 18.11 12.08 -20.90
C GLU A 590 17.11 11.69 -22.01
N HIS A 591 16.62 12.64 -22.82
CA HIS A 591 15.62 12.33 -23.86
C HIS A 591 16.10 11.35 -24.93
N SER A 592 17.35 11.49 -25.38
CA SER A 592 17.96 10.64 -26.40
C SER A 592 19.40 10.38 -26.00
N PRO A 593 19.63 9.47 -25.04
CA PRO A 593 20.96 9.29 -24.48
C PRO A 593 21.92 8.76 -25.54
N SER A 594 23.14 9.29 -25.53
CA SER A 594 24.25 8.71 -26.29
C SER A 594 24.70 7.40 -25.66
N THR A 595 25.30 6.52 -26.46
CA THR A 595 25.91 5.26 -25.99
C THR A 595 27.45 5.35 -26.08
N PRO A 596 28.20 4.93 -25.05
CA PRO A 596 27.72 4.42 -23.77
C PRO A 596 26.93 5.46 -22.97
N LEU A 597 25.97 5.00 -22.16
CA LEU A 597 25.33 5.84 -21.15
C LEU A 597 26.42 6.45 -20.27
N TYR A 598 26.37 7.76 -20.06
CA TYR A 598 27.38 8.45 -19.24
C TYR A 598 27.38 7.91 -17.81
N ARG A 599 28.55 7.95 -17.16
CA ARG A 599 28.72 7.43 -15.80
C ARG A 599 28.31 8.47 -14.76
N GLY A 600 28.02 8.03 -13.55
CA GLY A 600 27.74 8.90 -12.40
C GLY A 600 26.30 9.40 -12.30
N SER A 601 25.40 8.91 -13.15
CA SER A 601 23.95 9.11 -12.99
C SER A 601 23.47 8.47 -11.68
N LYS A 602 22.56 9.15 -10.97
CA LYS A 602 22.03 8.69 -9.68
C LYS A 602 20.51 8.79 -9.59
N MET A 603 19.97 8.00 -8.66
CA MET A 603 18.70 8.26 -7.99
C MET A 603 19.01 8.91 -6.64
N TYR A 604 18.34 10.02 -6.34
CA TYR A 604 18.47 10.76 -5.08
C TYR A 604 17.16 10.64 -4.29
N CYS A 605 17.29 10.51 -2.98
CA CYS A 605 16.22 10.72 -2.01
C CYS A 605 16.55 11.97 -1.21
N ILE A 606 15.66 12.96 -1.28
CA ILE A 606 15.87 14.30 -0.72
C ILE A 606 14.72 14.60 0.24
N ASP A 607 15.01 15.17 1.40
CA ASP A 607 13.97 15.71 2.27
C ASP A 607 13.24 16.84 1.54
N ALA A 608 11.93 16.66 1.34
CA ALA A 608 11.15 17.55 0.49
C ALA A 608 11.01 18.96 1.10
N VAL A 609 11.13 19.10 2.42
CA VAL A 609 10.98 20.39 3.11
C VAL A 609 12.31 21.15 3.14
N THR A 610 13.41 20.49 3.45
CA THR A 610 14.71 21.13 3.69
C THR A 610 15.64 21.12 2.47
N GLY A 611 15.44 20.20 1.52
CA GLY A 611 16.35 19.97 0.41
C GLY A 611 17.60 19.17 0.78
N GLU A 612 17.64 18.58 1.99
CA GLU A 612 18.74 17.74 2.43
C GLU A 612 18.79 16.42 1.65
N ASN A 613 19.96 16.07 1.13
CA ASN A 613 20.18 14.77 0.47
C ASN A 613 20.26 13.68 1.54
N LEU A 614 19.24 12.82 1.62
CA LEU A 614 19.16 11.73 2.59
C LEU A 614 20.02 10.55 2.14
N TRP A 615 19.90 10.17 0.88
CA TRP A 615 20.74 9.13 0.26
C TRP A 615 20.69 9.20 -1.26
N ASN A 616 21.65 8.54 -1.90
CA ASN A 616 21.67 8.35 -3.35
C ASN A 616 22.30 7.01 -3.73
N ILE A 617 22.01 6.53 -4.94
CA ILE A 617 22.57 5.28 -5.49
C ILE A 617 22.75 5.39 -7.01
N SER A 618 23.75 4.70 -7.57
CA SER A 618 23.99 4.57 -9.01
C SER A 618 22.72 4.12 -9.73
N PHE A 619 22.17 5.01 -10.55
CA PHE A 619 20.90 4.76 -11.19
C PHE A 619 20.72 5.66 -12.39
N TRP A 620 20.27 5.07 -13.49
CA TRP A 620 19.78 5.82 -14.64
C TRP A 620 18.37 5.34 -14.94
N GLY A 621 17.38 6.23 -14.96
CA GLY A 621 16.02 5.81 -15.26
C GLY A 621 14.96 6.86 -14.97
N LEU A 622 13.76 6.40 -14.65
CA LEU A 622 12.60 7.26 -14.41
C LEU A 622 12.22 7.26 -12.93
N PHE A 623 11.31 8.14 -12.55
CA PHE A 623 10.81 8.22 -11.18
C PHE A 623 10.40 6.84 -10.65
N PRO A 624 10.71 6.53 -9.39
CA PRO A 624 10.19 5.32 -8.77
C PRO A 624 8.71 5.45 -8.43
N VAL A 625 7.95 4.36 -8.54
CA VAL A 625 6.63 4.28 -7.89
C VAL A 625 6.82 4.01 -6.41
N LEU A 626 6.06 4.70 -5.57
CA LEU A 626 6.24 4.74 -4.11
C LEU A 626 4.98 4.21 -3.41
N ALA A 627 5.09 3.09 -2.71
CA ALA A 627 3.99 2.51 -1.92
C ALA A 627 4.50 1.46 -0.93
N ASP A 628 3.79 1.27 0.19
CA ASP A 628 4.11 0.26 1.22
C ASP A 628 5.52 0.35 1.80
N GLY A 629 6.14 1.53 1.81
CA GLY A 629 7.52 1.70 2.26
C GLY A 629 8.56 1.26 1.23
N TYR A 630 8.15 0.96 0.00
CA TYR A 630 9.01 0.55 -1.10
C TYR A 630 9.04 1.57 -2.24
N ALA A 631 10.20 1.66 -2.90
CA ALA A 631 10.40 2.41 -4.13
C ALA A 631 10.80 1.46 -5.26
N VAL A 632 10.10 1.49 -6.40
CA VAL A 632 10.38 0.59 -7.53
C VAL A 632 10.60 1.37 -8.82
N SER A 633 11.74 1.13 -9.49
CA SER A 633 12.03 1.71 -10.81
C SER A 633 12.89 0.77 -11.67
N PHE A 634 13.02 1.10 -12.96
CA PHE A 634 13.82 0.37 -13.93
C PHE A 634 15.16 1.07 -14.16
N ASN A 635 16.27 0.39 -13.86
CA ASN A 635 17.63 0.91 -14.04
C ASN A 635 18.14 0.55 -15.43
N TYR A 636 18.52 1.58 -16.18
CA TYR A 636 18.91 1.47 -17.58
C TYR A 636 20.36 1.02 -17.73
N TYR A 637 21.18 1.18 -16.69
CA TYR A 637 22.55 0.70 -16.70
C TYR A 637 22.64 -0.80 -16.92
N ASP A 638 21.71 -1.59 -16.36
CA ASP A 638 21.79 -3.06 -16.36
C ASP A 638 20.51 -3.77 -16.81
N GLY A 639 19.46 -3.03 -17.17
CA GLY A 639 18.22 -3.61 -17.68
C GLY A 639 17.41 -4.34 -16.61
N ARG A 640 17.52 -3.92 -15.34
CA ARG A 640 16.81 -4.53 -14.22
C ARG A 640 15.83 -3.58 -13.53
N VAL A 641 14.72 -4.13 -13.06
CA VAL A 641 13.84 -3.47 -12.08
C VAL A 641 14.48 -3.62 -10.70
N TYR A 642 14.56 -2.53 -9.96
CA TYR A 642 15.05 -2.47 -8.59
C TYR A 642 13.90 -2.14 -7.65
N CYS A 643 13.84 -2.83 -6.51
CA CYS A 643 12.99 -2.47 -5.38
C CYS A 643 13.85 -2.09 -4.19
N PHE A 644 13.63 -0.88 -3.65
CA PHE A 644 14.28 -0.38 -2.46
C PHE A 644 13.30 -0.38 -1.29
N GLY A 645 13.76 -0.71 -0.09
CA GLY A 645 12.93 -0.70 1.11
C GLY A 645 13.63 -1.21 2.35
N LYS A 646 12.94 -1.15 3.48
CA LYS A 646 13.45 -1.69 4.74
C LYS A 646 13.50 -3.22 4.67
N GLY A 647 14.63 -3.81 5.07
CA GLY A 647 14.86 -5.25 5.08
C GLY A 647 14.74 -5.87 6.47
N GLU A 648 14.48 -7.18 6.51
CA GLU A 648 14.64 -7.97 7.73
C GLU A 648 16.13 -8.26 7.97
N SER A 649 16.54 -8.36 9.23
CA SER A 649 17.87 -8.83 9.62
C SER A 649 17.79 -10.03 10.56
N GLU A 650 18.86 -10.79 10.67
CA GLU A 650 18.95 -11.92 11.59
C GLU A 650 20.22 -11.81 12.45
N THR A 651 20.04 -11.80 13.78
CA THR A 651 21.13 -11.86 14.75
C THR A 651 21.31 -13.30 15.21
N THR A 652 22.55 -13.77 15.29
CA THR A 652 22.91 -15.08 15.86
C THR A 652 23.93 -14.90 16.99
N ILE A 653 23.92 -15.80 17.97
CA ILE A 653 24.86 -15.77 19.10
C ILE A 653 25.26 -17.19 19.54
N THR A 654 26.54 -17.39 19.80
CA THR A 654 27.13 -18.53 20.46
C THR A 654 28.06 -18.08 21.59
N SER A 655 28.43 -19.00 22.46
CA SER A 655 29.35 -18.72 23.56
C SER A 655 30.20 -19.94 23.84
N SER A 656 31.49 -19.72 24.13
CA SER A 656 32.45 -20.76 24.47
C SER A 656 33.43 -20.30 25.56
N PRO A 657 33.72 -21.13 26.57
CA PRO A 657 33.10 -22.44 26.81
C PRO A 657 31.64 -22.30 27.30
N LYS A 658 30.83 -23.35 27.12
CA LYS A 658 29.45 -23.40 27.65
C LYS A 658 29.38 -23.55 29.16
N VAL A 659 30.45 -24.08 29.75
CA VAL A 659 30.69 -24.13 31.18
C VAL A 659 32.03 -23.48 31.45
N SER A 660 32.07 -22.44 32.27
CA SER A 660 33.31 -21.77 32.70
C SER A 660 33.42 -21.81 34.22
N THR A 661 34.62 -21.62 34.74
CA THR A 661 34.83 -21.40 36.18
C THR A 661 34.81 -19.91 36.46
N LEU A 662 34.25 -19.49 37.60
CA LEU A 662 34.25 -18.10 38.05
C LEU A 662 35.67 -17.51 37.99
N GLY A 663 35.81 -16.32 37.42
CA GLY A 663 37.11 -15.70 37.17
C GLY A 663 37.70 -15.99 35.77
N SER A 664 37.14 -16.92 35.01
CA SER A 664 37.54 -17.19 33.62
C SER A 664 36.71 -16.38 32.62
N SER A 665 37.33 -15.98 31.50
CA SER A 665 36.60 -15.32 30.41
C SER A 665 35.83 -16.32 29.55
N VAL A 666 34.70 -15.87 29.02
CA VAL A 666 33.89 -16.52 28.00
C VAL A 666 33.94 -15.67 26.74
N LEU A 667 34.15 -16.31 25.60
CA LEU A 667 34.04 -15.66 24.30
C LEU A 667 32.59 -15.76 23.82
N ILE A 668 31.98 -14.62 23.54
CA ILE A 668 30.67 -14.51 22.91
C ILE A 668 30.91 -14.17 21.45
N GLU A 669 30.30 -14.93 20.54
CA GLU A 669 30.46 -14.74 19.09
C GLU A 669 29.10 -14.75 18.44
N GLY A 670 28.99 -14.17 17.25
CA GLY A 670 27.73 -14.15 16.53
C GLY A 670 27.81 -13.43 15.21
N LYS A 671 26.65 -13.26 14.58
CA LYS A 671 26.51 -12.50 13.34
C LYS A 671 25.27 -11.63 13.33
N VAL A 672 25.28 -10.58 12.51
CA VAL A 672 24.08 -9.91 12.01
C VAL A 672 24.11 -9.92 10.49
N ILE A 673 23.12 -10.57 9.88
CA ILE A 673 23.01 -10.72 8.43
C ILE A 673 21.73 -10.10 7.90
N ASP A 674 21.79 -9.72 6.64
CA ASP A 674 20.65 -9.30 5.82
C ASP A 674 19.79 -10.51 5.42
N LYS A 675 18.47 -10.34 5.45
CA LYS A 675 17.47 -11.38 5.08
C LYS A 675 16.63 -10.99 3.87
N ALA A 676 16.88 -9.84 3.24
CA ALA A 676 16.19 -9.47 2.01
C ALA A 676 16.41 -10.53 0.91
N ALA A 677 15.42 -10.69 0.04
CA ALA A 677 15.35 -11.82 -0.89
C ALA A 677 16.60 -11.97 -1.76
N SER A 678 17.19 -10.85 -2.20
CA SER A 678 18.41 -10.86 -3.01
C SER A 678 19.71 -10.71 -2.22
N ALA A 679 19.65 -10.38 -0.92
CA ALA A 679 20.82 -10.11 -0.06
C ALA A 679 21.02 -11.17 1.04
N ASN A 680 20.15 -12.18 1.10
CA ASN A 680 20.10 -13.14 2.19
C ASN A 680 21.46 -13.79 2.49
N GLY A 681 21.98 -13.53 3.69
CA GLY A 681 23.28 -14.02 4.16
C GLY A 681 24.44 -13.04 3.98
N ALA A 682 24.23 -11.90 3.30
CA ALA A 682 25.19 -10.80 3.30
C ALA A 682 25.29 -10.16 4.70
N ALA A 683 26.40 -9.48 4.96
CA ALA A 683 26.56 -8.71 6.19
C ALA A 683 25.55 -7.56 6.24
N ALA A 684 24.90 -7.37 7.39
CA ALA A 684 24.21 -6.12 7.67
C ALA A 684 25.26 -5.02 7.89
N VAL A 685 25.12 -3.91 7.18
CA VAL A 685 26.01 -2.74 7.25
C VAL A 685 25.28 -1.51 7.78
N SER A 686 26.03 -0.50 8.21
CA SER A 686 25.51 0.82 8.60
C SER A 686 24.75 1.52 7.46
N ASP A 687 23.84 2.44 7.80
CA ASP A 687 23.07 3.20 6.82
C ASP A 687 23.99 4.05 5.92
N GLU A 688 25.07 4.60 6.49
CA GLU A 688 26.08 5.38 5.75
C GLU A 688 26.81 4.55 4.69
N SER A 689 27.00 3.24 4.94
CA SER A 689 27.66 2.32 4.01
C SER A 689 26.69 1.73 2.98
N MET A 690 25.38 1.86 3.21
CA MET A 690 24.35 1.10 2.51
C MET A 690 24.41 1.27 0.98
N ALA A 691 24.56 2.51 0.49
CA ALA A 691 24.61 2.77 -0.95
C ALA A 691 25.77 2.02 -1.64
N SER A 692 26.99 2.21 -1.13
CA SER A 692 28.19 1.57 -1.70
C SER A 692 28.16 0.04 -1.56
N TRP A 693 27.56 -0.47 -0.49
CA TRP A 693 27.39 -1.91 -0.26
C TRP A 693 26.42 -2.52 -1.27
N MET A 694 25.28 -1.88 -1.51
CA MET A 694 24.29 -2.32 -2.51
C MET A 694 24.82 -2.17 -3.94
N GLU A 695 25.58 -1.12 -4.23
CA GLU A 695 26.27 -0.93 -5.51
C GLU A 695 27.29 -2.05 -5.78
N TYR A 696 28.04 -2.50 -4.75
CA TYR A 696 28.92 -3.66 -4.84
C TYR A 696 28.15 -4.95 -5.12
N LEU A 697 27.08 -5.22 -4.35
CA LEU A 697 26.33 -6.48 -4.44
C LEU A 697 25.53 -6.62 -5.74
N TYR A 698 24.93 -5.53 -6.24
CA TYR A 698 23.97 -5.59 -7.34
C TYR A 698 24.38 -4.88 -8.61
N MET A 699 25.32 -3.94 -8.52
CA MET A 699 25.69 -3.05 -9.64
C MET A 699 27.14 -3.20 -10.07
N GLN A 700 27.78 -4.31 -9.63
CA GLN A 700 29.14 -4.70 -10.02
C GLN A 700 30.18 -3.60 -9.73
N GLN A 701 29.93 -2.73 -8.75
CA GLN A 701 30.89 -1.74 -8.30
C GLN A 701 31.97 -2.38 -7.40
N PRO A 702 33.13 -1.74 -7.21
CA PRO A 702 34.15 -2.25 -6.30
C PRO A 702 33.62 -2.43 -4.87
N LYS A 703 34.11 -3.45 -4.16
CA LYS A 703 33.79 -3.62 -2.74
C LYS A 703 34.30 -2.40 -1.95
N PRO A 704 33.44 -1.71 -1.16
CA PRO A 704 33.87 -0.57 -0.37
C PRO A 704 34.93 -0.98 0.67
N THR A 705 35.96 -0.16 0.83
CA THR A 705 37.06 -0.39 1.79
C THR A 705 36.82 0.22 3.16
N ASP A 706 35.86 1.12 3.24
CA ASP A 706 35.49 1.94 4.40
C ASP A 706 34.07 1.61 4.91
N ALA A 707 33.41 0.60 4.34
CA ALA A 707 32.11 0.16 4.83
C ALA A 707 32.22 -0.36 6.27
N GLU A 708 31.20 -0.05 7.07
CA GLU A 708 31.11 -0.42 8.47
C GLU A 708 29.92 -1.34 8.74
N GLY A 709 30.14 -2.35 9.59
CA GLY A 709 29.05 -3.19 10.11
C GLY A 709 28.18 -2.48 11.14
N VAL A 710 27.19 -3.20 11.67
CA VAL A 710 26.20 -2.70 12.63
C VAL A 710 26.62 -2.92 14.08
N THR A 711 26.05 -2.16 15.01
CA THR A 711 26.31 -2.31 16.45
C THR A 711 25.37 -3.32 17.09
N VAL A 712 25.93 -4.28 17.82
CA VAL A 712 25.21 -5.29 18.60
C VAL A 712 25.35 -4.97 20.07
N LYS A 713 24.21 -4.86 20.77
CA LYS A 713 24.14 -4.72 22.22
C LYS A 713 24.14 -6.10 22.88
N LEU A 714 24.98 -6.29 23.89
CA LEU A 714 25.07 -7.52 24.67
C LEU A 714 24.55 -7.29 26.09
N ASP A 715 23.49 -8.02 26.45
CA ASP A 715 22.90 -7.98 27.79
C ASP A 715 22.90 -9.38 28.42
N VAL A 716 22.91 -9.47 29.75
CA VAL A 716 22.84 -10.74 30.49
C VAL A 716 21.75 -10.72 31.53
N LEU A 717 21.13 -11.88 31.75
CA LEU A 717 20.31 -12.20 32.91
C LEU A 717 21.07 -13.23 33.75
N ASP A 718 21.51 -12.83 34.95
CA ASP A 718 22.28 -13.68 35.84
C ASP A 718 21.42 -14.61 36.71
N ALA A 719 22.08 -15.48 37.48
CA ALA A 719 21.42 -16.47 38.34
C ALA A 719 20.59 -15.86 39.49
N ASN A 720 20.81 -14.58 39.82
CA ASN A 720 20.04 -13.85 40.83
C ASN A 720 18.84 -13.10 40.21
N GLY A 721 18.66 -13.18 38.89
CA GLY A 721 17.60 -12.49 38.17
C GLY A 721 17.93 -11.04 37.81
N ASN A 722 19.19 -10.60 37.91
CA ASN A 722 19.57 -9.24 37.51
C ASN A 722 19.81 -9.17 36.00
N TYR A 723 19.11 -8.26 35.33
CA TYR A 723 19.32 -7.94 33.92
C TYR A 723 20.25 -6.73 33.78
N ARG A 724 21.36 -6.86 33.04
CA ARG A 724 22.31 -5.74 32.81
C ARG A 724 23.01 -5.82 31.47
N ASN A 725 23.40 -4.66 30.96
CA ASN A 725 24.27 -4.56 29.80
C ASN A 725 25.72 -4.92 30.17
N ILE A 726 26.38 -5.71 29.32
CA ILE A 726 27.79 -6.09 29.50
C ILE A 726 28.71 -5.49 28.44
N GLY A 727 28.15 -4.86 27.40
CA GLY A 727 28.91 -4.17 26.37
C GLY A 727 28.14 -3.99 25.06
N GLN A 728 28.84 -3.39 24.09
CA GLN A 728 28.44 -3.28 22.69
C GLN A 728 29.63 -3.64 21.80
N VAL A 729 29.37 -4.23 20.64
CA VAL A 729 30.39 -4.63 19.67
C VAL A 729 29.89 -4.36 18.25
N LYS A 730 30.77 -3.92 17.35
CA LYS A 730 30.45 -3.69 15.94
C LYS A 730 30.73 -4.96 15.13
N THR A 731 29.86 -5.29 14.17
CA THR A 731 30.13 -6.38 13.24
C THR A 731 31.20 -5.98 12.23
N ASP A 732 31.93 -6.98 11.71
CA ASP A 732 32.78 -6.82 10.54
C ASP A 732 31.96 -6.95 9.23
N LEU A 733 32.63 -6.83 8.08
CA LEU A 733 32.01 -6.95 6.75
C LEU A 733 31.64 -8.38 6.35
N SER A 734 31.81 -9.37 7.22
CA SER A 734 31.20 -10.71 7.12
C SER A 734 29.93 -10.82 7.97
N GLY A 735 29.55 -9.74 8.65
CA GLY A 735 28.46 -9.66 9.61
C GLY A 735 28.85 -10.20 10.99
N SER A 736 30.10 -10.63 11.20
CA SER A 736 30.51 -11.34 12.42
C SER A 736 30.93 -10.38 13.53
N TYR A 737 30.70 -10.75 14.79
CA TYR A 737 31.20 -10.03 15.96
C TYR A 737 31.76 -11.02 17.00
N SER A 738 32.67 -10.55 17.84
CA SER A 738 33.16 -11.31 19.00
C SER A 738 33.41 -10.38 20.20
N TYR A 739 33.12 -10.88 21.40
CA TYR A 739 33.23 -10.14 22.65
C TYR A 739 33.71 -11.06 23.78
N ALA A 740 34.86 -10.74 24.36
CA ALA A 740 35.36 -11.46 25.53
C ALA A 740 34.77 -10.84 26.79
N TRP A 741 34.14 -11.67 27.63
CA TRP A 741 33.48 -11.23 28.85
C TRP A 741 33.78 -12.17 30.02
N GLN A 742 34.00 -11.60 31.20
CA GLN A 742 34.23 -12.35 32.43
C GLN A 742 33.02 -12.26 33.35
N PRO A 743 32.32 -13.38 33.65
CA PRO A 743 31.24 -13.40 34.63
C PRO A 743 31.72 -13.08 36.05
N ASP A 744 30.85 -12.45 36.83
CA ASP A 744 31.14 -11.89 38.16
C ASP A 744 30.56 -12.71 39.34
N ILE A 745 29.57 -13.56 39.07
CA ILE A 745 29.00 -14.52 40.03
C ILE A 745 28.90 -15.94 39.43
N PRO A 746 28.88 -17.01 40.25
CA PRO A 746 28.60 -18.35 39.77
C PRO A 746 27.10 -18.54 39.47
N GLY A 747 26.78 -19.55 38.67
CA GLY A 747 25.42 -19.91 38.26
C GLY A 747 25.19 -19.75 36.76
N LYS A 748 23.94 -19.94 36.35
CA LYS A 748 23.52 -19.83 34.96
C LYS A 748 23.39 -18.37 34.54
N TYR A 749 23.87 -18.05 33.35
CA TYR A 749 23.58 -16.79 32.66
C TYR A 749 22.84 -17.07 31.36
N THR A 750 21.81 -16.27 31.08
CA THR A 750 21.29 -16.10 29.73
C THR A 750 21.90 -14.83 29.13
N ILE A 751 22.50 -14.95 27.96
CA ILE A 751 23.16 -13.86 27.23
C ILE A 751 22.30 -13.52 26.02
N PHE A 752 22.00 -12.24 25.82
CA PHE A 752 21.23 -11.70 24.72
C PHE A 752 22.13 -10.86 23.83
N ALA A 753 22.05 -11.07 22.52
CA ALA A 753 22.59 -10.18 21.51
C ALA A 753 21.43 -9.55 20.75
N SER A 754 21.40 -8.21 20.72
CA SER A 754 20.33 -7.44 20.07
C SER A 754 20.92 -6.40 19.13
N TYR A 755 20.44 -6.43 17.88
CA TYR A 755 20.58 -5.34 16.94
C TYR A 755 19.28 -4.53 16.91
N ALA A 756 19.38 -3.23 17.17
CA ALA A 756 18.21 -2.35 17.31
C ALA A 756 17.50 -2.01 15.99
N GLY A 757 18.08 -2.42 14.85
CA GLY A 757 17.64 -1.96 13.53
C GLY A 757 18.30 -0.64 13.12
N SER A 758 17.90 -0.16 11.95
CA SER A 758 18.38 1.06 11.29
C SER A 758 17.30 1.57 10.32
N ASP A 759 17.62 2.55 9.49
CA ASP A 759 16.72 2.93 8.39
C ASP A 759 16.65 1.85 7.31
N ALA A 760 17.76 1.13 7.07
CA ALA A 760 17.81 0.01 6.13
C ALA A 760 17.23 -1.31 6.69
N TYR A 761 17.38 -1.58 7.98
CA TYR A 761 17.07 -2.89 8.57
C TYR A 761 16.10 -2.82 9.75
N ALA A 762 15.23 -3.82 9.87
CA ALA A 762 14.47 -4.07 11.10
C ALA A 762 15.38 -4.53 12.25
N SER A 763 14.88 -4.49 13.48
CA SER A 763 15.59 -5.03 14.64
C SER A 763 15.62 -6.56 14.62
N SER A 764 16.65 -7.14 15.22
CA SER A 764 16.75 -8.59 15.43
C SER A 764 17.49 -8.92 16.72
N SER A 765 17.21 -10.08 17.32
CA SER A 765 17.91 -10.52 18.52
C SER A 765 18.01 -12.04 18.61
N ALA A 766 18.99 -12.51 19.35
CA ALA A 766 19.14 -13.92 19.70
C ALA A 766 19.70 -14.07 21.11
N GLN A 767 19.52 -15.26 21.69
CA GLN A 767 20.03 -15.55 23.03
C GLN A 767 20.78 -16.89 23.09
N THR A 768 21.72 -16.98 24.01
CA THR A 768 22.38 -18.23 24.39
C THR A 768 22.51 -18.31 25.91
N ALA A 769 23.02 -19.42 26.42
CA ALA A 769 23.28 -19.58 27.85
C ALA A 769 24.66 -20.17 28.12
N ILE A 770 25.18 -19.85 29.29
CA ILE A 770 26.39 -20.45 29.88
C ILE A 770 26.11 -20.83 31.34
N GLN A 771 26.90 -21.76 31.84
CA GLN A 771 26.97 -22.11 33.26
C GLN A 771 28.34 -21.65 33.80
N VAL A 772 28.35 -20.97 34.94
CA VAL A 772 29.58 -20.55 35.62
C VAL A 772 29.67 -21.33 36.93
N ASP A 773 30.62 -22.24 37.02
CA ASP A 773 30.86 -23.00 38.24
C ASP A 773 31.75 -22.20 39.19
N ASP A 774 31.55 -22.38 40.50
CA ASP A 774 32.39 -21.73 41.50
C ASP A 774 33.85 -22.21 41.38
N VAL A 775 34.79 -21.40 41.88
CA VAL A 775 36.20 -21.78 41.87
C VAL A 775 36.36 -23.05 42.70
N PRO A 776 36.90 -24.16 42.13
CA PRO A 776 37.10 -25.37 42.90
C PRO A 776 37.97 -25.04 44.12
N PRO A 777 37.62 -25.56 45.32
CA PRO A 777 38.40 -25.29 46.52
C PRO A 777 39.85 -25.67 46.25
N PRO A 778 40.83 -24.90 46.80
CA PRO A 778 42.23 -25.19 46.58
C PRO A 778 42.49 -26.65 46.91
N SER A 779 42.99 -27.41 45.92
CA SER A 779 43.45 -28.77 46.14
C SER A 779 44.38 -28.73 47.34
N ALA A 780 44.14 -29.60 48.32
CA ALA A 780 45.07 -29.76 49.43
C ALA A 780 46.46 -29.88 48.82
N THR A 781 47.37 -28.96 49.19
CA THR A 781 48.77 -29.06 48.80
C THR A 781 49.17 -30.50 49.09
N PRO A 782 49.76 -31.24 48.13
CA PRO A 782 50.39 -32.49 48.51
C PRO A 782 51.31 -32.10 49.66
N ILE A 783 51.04 -32.59 50.87
CA ILE A 783 52.02 -32.54 51.94
C ILE A 783 53.22 -33.16 51.26
N ALA A 784 54.28 -32.35 51.05
CA ALA A 784 55.52 -32.84 50.50
C ALA A 784 55.79 -34.14 51.26
N GLU A 785 55.82 -35.26 50.54
CA GLU A 785 56.24 -36.51 51.12
C GLU A 785 57.55 -36.16 51.81
N THR A 786 57.54 -36.11 53.15
CA THR A 786 58.76 -35.89 53.92
C THR A 786 59.73 -36.87 53.35
N ALA A 787 60.79 -36.37 52.70
CA ALA A 787 61.79 -37.20 52.06
C ALA A 787 62.09 -38.34 53.02
N GLN A 788 61.66 -39.55 52.66
CA GLN A 788 62.03 -40.74 53.42
C GLN A 788 63.54 -40.63 53.58
N PRO A 789 64.08 -40.68 54.81
CA PRO A 789 65.51 -40.56 54.98
C PRO A 789 66.15 -41.61 54.06
N MET A 790 67.13 -41.21 53.26
CA MET A 790 67.86 -42.12 52.35
C MET A 790 68.64 -43.21 53.11
N THR A 791 68.37 -43.43 54.39
CA THR A 791 68.92 -44.50 55.21
C THR A 791 68.71 -45.87 54.57
N ASP A 792 67.58 -46.13 53.91
CA ASP A 792 67.35 -47.43 53.26
C ASP A 792 68.16 -47.60 51.96
N THR A 793 68.38 -46.50 51.21
CA THR A 793 69.19 -46.54 49.96
C THR A 793 70.69 -46.62 50.25
N TYR A 794 71.16 -46.02 51.36
CA TYR A 794 72.55 -46.17 51.82
C TYR A 794 72.80 -47.52 52.50
N VAL A 795 71.84 -48.10 53.24
CA VAL A 795 72.00 -49.42 53.88
C VAL A 795 71.98 -50.55 52.85
N LEU A 796 71.16 -50.47 51.79
CA LEU A 796 71.17 -51.45 50.70
C LEU A 796 72.39 -51.35 49.78
N SER A 797 72.84 -50.13 49.45
CA SER A 797 74.01 -49.93 48.58
C SER A 797 75.33 -50.24 49.29
N MET A 798 75.44 -49.94 50.59
CA MET A 798 76.60 -50.30 51.42
C MET A 798 76.60 -51.79 51.80
N GLY A 799 75.42 -52.39 52.03
CA GLY A 799 75.26 -53.84 52.26
C GLY A 799 75.65 -54.71 51.06
N ALA A 800 75.25 -54.31 49.85
CA ALA A 800 75.65 -55.00 48.62
C ALA A 800 77.16 -54.90 48.34
N ALA A 801 77.77 -53.73 48.59
CA ALA A 801 79.21 -53.54 48.43
C ALA A 801 80.05 -54.38 49.41
N ILE A 802 79.60 -54.54 50.66
CA ILE A 802 80.27 -55.36 51.68
C ILE A 802 80.17 -56.85 51.35
N ILE A 803 79.03 -57.34 50.86
CA ILE A 803 78.85 -58.75 50.46
C ILE A 803 79.75 -59.09 49.25
N ILE A 804 79.88 -58.18 48.28
CA ILE A 804 80.77 -58.36 47.13
C ILE A 804 82.24 -58.35 47.57
N ALA A 805 82.63 -57.47 48.50
CA ALA A 805 83.99 -57.44 49.04
C ALA A 805 84.34 -58.73 49.82
N ILE A 806 83.41 -59.27 50.61
CA ILE A 806 83.59 -60.55 51.34
C ILE A 806 83.69 -61.73 50.38
N ALA A 807 82.90 -61.75 49.30
CA ALA A 807 82.99 -62.79 48.27
C ALA A 807 84.33 -62.76 47.51
N ILE A 808 84.87 -61.57 47.21
CA ILE A 808 86.17 -61.41 46.55
C ILE A 808 87.31 -61.83 47.49
N VAL A 809 87.29 -61.42 48.76
CA VAL A 809 88.30 -61.84 49.75
C VAL A 809 88.21 -63.35 50.02
N GLY A 810 87.00 -63.92 50.11
CA GLY A 810 86.79 -65.37 50.24
C GLY A 810 87.30 -66.17 49.04
N ALA A 811 87.09 -65.67 47.82
CA ALA A 811 87.62 -66.29 46.61
C ALA A 811 89.15 -66.21 46.55
N ILE A 812 89.76 -65.11 47.01
CA ILE A 812 91.23 -64.96 47.08
C ILE A 812 91.84 -65.90 48.14
N VAL A 813 91.20 -66.07 49.31
CA VAL A 813 91.66 -67.01 50.35
C VAL A 813 91.54 -68.47 49.89
N VAL A 814 90.48 -68.84 49.18
CA VAL A 814 90.31 -70.20 48.61
C VAL A 814 91.31 -70.47 47.48
N LEU A 815 91.69 -69.45 46.70
CA LEU A 815 92.74 -69.56 45.69
C LEU A 815 94.15 -69.63 46.30
N MET A 816 94.40 -68.99 47.45
CA MET A 816 95.67 -69.06 48.16
C MET A 816 95.88 -70.38 48.93
N LEU A 817 94.81 -71.10 49.29
CA LEU A 817 94.87 -72.40 49.98
C LEU A 817 95.01 -73.62 49.05
N ARG A 818 95.09 -73.45 47.73
CA ARG A 818 95.44 -74.53 46.78
C ARG A 818 96.92 -74.47 46.37
N LYS A 819 97.80 -74.81 47.32
CA LYS A 819 99.07 -75.48 47.03
C LYS A 819 99.10 -76.82 47.78
N ARG A 820 99.18 -77.90 46.99
CA ARG A 820 99.41 -79.32 47.37
C ARG A 820 100.71 -79.47 48.19
N PRO A 821 100.94 -80.58 48.92
CA PRO A 821 100.15 -81.80 49.10
C PRO A 821 99.48 -81.95 50.47
#